data_AF-A0AAD4AJV2-F1
#
_entry.id   AF-A0AAD4AJV2-F1
#
_cell.length_a   1.000
_cell.length_b   1.000
_cell.length_c   1.000
_cell.angle_alpha   90.00
_cell.angle_beta   90.00
_cell.angle_gamma   90.00
#
_symmetry.space_group_name_H-M   'P 1'
#
loop_
_entity.id
_entity.type
_entity.pdbx_description
1 polymer ?
#
loop_
_entity_poly.entity_id
_entity_poly.type
_entity_poly.pdbx_seq_one_letter_code
_entity_poly.pdbx_strand_id
1 'polypeptide(L)'
;MLKKYKVIGLLISAPFMLMGCNSDKKSEVDNSFIGVWQKTAYGEVLDISKDTISRYAYNQHSCIKTHTLPRNNGLPPEISALSRTNSDMLIVTYQNELSSNQFSKTLSLPTSCKTPINTTDHISATQTFEYFWHTFNDYYAFFELREVDWQAQYDQFKPLITDTMDDEALFTIMSTMVEPLQDGHVFLSAEQFEFSGAKPSPLLDAIQGLARASLRTGQELDESDVISSLIASHQSITSTYITPASLRALPETKEMKTFIWGKTTDNIGILTINNMANFAAIENAHDAEQLTALQVQLDVIMQDLAETDALIVDIRINTGGSDKLALAIAGRFATQDILAFNKQAINKSGLGTPVQALVKQHSAPYNKPVYLLTSQITTSAAEIFTMAMRQFSHVTQVGEETSGEFSDVLSFTLPNGWEMGLSNEVYRNAQGENFERVGISPHINVSAFNTYEMDSHHFASYDYVLNHLGKQSYLPLEPHEFTAQVNEIMAEYHLPGLSAAIIHEGATVFSSGFGVQDLNNTAVSADTPFFLASVSKVLVGATLAQALDKKHISLDEKIAPLLPFPLYVPNNQANEISFRHLITHTSSIIDNPPIFNCTYYVLDSQVSLYNLMTEEDLCPPQVDADLPEFFRQYLSDEGTFNTPQNYSQQYDYSVGEVHIYSNIATNLAAYALAKKLDTPFTELSQRYVFTPLNMHNTYWGLDTPSSDVAKRLYLDPITMQPAVYPNYRSITYADGSVISTANDLTYFLKAAMNKGKVDGKQVFSRNMVNQMLSSQTETPTRSRDIGYFWQLDGDIIHHNGADPGVLTYLIGDTRTQNGIILLSNGDINVDMHEEAMEEIKTLALRLAYTYQP
;
A
#
# COMPACT_ATOMS: atom_id res chain seq x y z
N MET A 1 19.49 1.20 0.13
CA MET A 1 18.85 1.47 -1.17
C MET A 1 18.36 0.21 -1.88
N LEU A 2 19.15 -0.86 -2.01
CA LEU A 2 18.76 -2.07 -2.75
C LEU A 2 17.46 -2.78 -2.26
N LYS A 3 17.10 -2.66 -0.97
CA LYS A 3 15.88 -3.26 -0.40
C LYS A 3 14.57 -2.69 -0.97
N LYS A 4 14.52 -1.43 -1.42
CA LYS A 4 13.29 -0.81 -2.00
C LYS A 4 12.83 -1.47 -3.31
N TYR A 5 13.70 -2.23 -3.98
CA TYR A 5 13.54 -2.54 -5.39
C TYR A 5 12.97 -3.94 -5.71
N LYS A 6 12.82 -4.85 -4.72
CA LYS A 6 12.28 -6.21 -4.93
C LYS A 6 10.76 -6.27 -5.11
N VAL A 7 10.05 -5.37 -4.44
CA VAL A 7 8.59 -5.40 -4.21
C VAL A 7 7.78 -5.33 -5.52
N ILE A 8 8.25 -4.48 -6.42
CA ILE A 8 7.52 -4.11 -7.63
C ILE A 8 7.87 -5.07 -8.77
N GLY A 9 9.10 -5.62 -8.78
CA GLY A 9 9.51 -6.68 -9.69
C GLY A 9 8.60 -7.92 -9.58
N LEU A 10 8.18 -8.27 -8.37
CA LEU A 10 7.23 -9.37 -8.12
C LEU A 10 5.83 -9.11 -8.68
N LEU A 11 5.31 -7.88 -8.58
CA LEU A 11 3.98 -7.49 -9.09
C LEU A 11 3.93 -7.38 -10.62
N ILE A 12 5.05 -6.99 -11.23
CA ILE A 12 5.21 -6.77 -12.68
C ILE A 12 5.87 -7.99 -13.36
N SER A 13 6.21 -9.04 -12.61
CA SER A 13 6.92 -10.23 -13.13
C SER A 13 6.15 -10.89 -14.28
N ALA A 14 6.51 -10.50 -15.51
CA ALA A 14 6.17 -11.24 -16.69
C ALA A 14 6.91 -12.58 -16.59
N PRO A 15 6.22 -13.72 -16.71
CA PRO A 15 6.90 -15.01 -16.71
C PRO A 15 7.77 -15.07 -17.97
N PHE A 16 9.08 -14.93 -17.79
CA PHE A 16 10.06 -15.24 -18.83
C PHE A 16 9.96 -16.74 -19.15
N MET A 17 9.49 -17.05 -20.36
CA MET A 17 9.35 -18.42 -20.84
C MET A 17 10.72 -19.07 -21.07
N LEU A 18 11.01 -20.13 -20.32
CA LEU A 18 11.90 -21.19 -20.80
C LEU A 18 11.07 -22.15 -21.67
N MET A 19 11.22 -22.05 -23.00
CA MET A 19 10.54 -22.94 -23.93
C MET A 19 11.23 -24.31 -24.00
N GLY A 20 10.49 -25.36 -23.68
CA GLY A 20 10.85 -26.74 -23.98
C GLY A 20 10.68 -27.07 -25.46
N CYS A 21 11.68 -27.73 -26.04
CA CYS A 21 11.65 -28.18 -27.44
C CYS A 21 10.58 -29.26 -27.65
N ASN A 22 9.57 -28.98 -28.47
CA ASN A 22 8.73 -30.03 -29.07
C ASN A 22 9.09 -30.19 -30.55
N SER A 23 9.49 -31.40 -30.93
CA SER A 23 10.04 -31.73 -32.24
C SER A 23 8.96 -32.24 -33.18
N ASP A 24 8.27 -31.33 -33.86
CA ASP A 24 7.53 -31.67 -35.07
C ASP A 24 8.26 -31.12 -36.30
N LYS A 25 8.28 -31.91 -37.38
CA LYS A 25 8.97 -31.58 -38.64
C LYS A 25 8.38 -30.32 -39.26
N LYS A 26 8.98 -29.16 -38.98
CA LYS A 26 8.64 -27.88 -39.62
C LYS A 26 9.15 -27.85 -41.06
N SER A 27 8.31 -27.38 -41.98
CA SER A 27 8.66 -27.14 -43.39
C SER A 27 9.69 -26.02 -43.52
N GLU A 28 10.59 -26.13 -44.51
CA GLU A 28 11.58 -25.08 -44.85
C GLU A 28 10.90 -23.74 -45.18
N VAL A 29 11.46 -22.63 -44.70
CA VAL A 29 10.94 -21.27 -44.97
C VAL A 29 11.18 -20.87 -46.43
N ASP A 30 10.12 -20.46 -47.13
CA ASP A 30 10.12 -20.13 -48.57
C ASP A 30 11.18 -19.07 -48.95
N ASN A 31 11.79 -19.22 -50.14
CA ASN A 31 12.81 -18.30 -50.67
C ASN A 31 12.32 -16.85 -50.86
N SER A 32 11.01 -16.64 -50.99
CA SER A 32 10.39 -15.33 -51.08
C SER A 32 10.57 -14.48 -49.82
N PHE A 33 10.93 -15.07 -48.69
CA PHE A 33 11.22 -14.35 -47.45
C PHE A 33 12.69 -13.94 -47.30
N ILE A 34 13.58 -14.33 -48.23
CA ILE A 34 15.00 -13.97 -48.17
C ILE A 34 15.19 -12.45 -48.24
N GLY A 35 15.93 -11.93 -47.26
CA GLY A 35 16.23 -10.51 -47.11
C GLY A 35 16.50 -10.11 -45.66
N VAL A 36 16.92 -8.86 -45.50
CA VAL A 36 17.06 -8.21 -44.19
C VAL A 36 15.80 -7.40 -43.93
N TRP A 37 15.11 -7.70 -42.84
CA TRP A 37 13.83 -7.11 -42.48
C TRP A 37 13.98 -6.40 -41.14
N GLN A 38 13.58 -5.13 -41.05
CA GLN A 38 13.79 -4.30 -39.87
C GLN A 38 12.47 -3.78 -39.31
N LYS A 39 12.36 -3.79 -37.98
CA LYS A 39 11.29 -3.15 -37.20
C LYS A 39 11.91 -2.00 -36.41
N THR A 40 12.22 -0.90 -37.12
CA THR A 40 13.13 0.17 -36.66
C THR A 40 12.73 0.78 -35.31
N ALA A 41 11.45 1.09 -35.08
CA ALA A 41 10.98 1.71 -33.84
C ALA A 41 11.06 0.78 -32.60
N TYR A 42 11.49 -0.47 -32.76
CA TYR A 42 11.58 -1.49 -31.71
C TYR A 42 12.96 -2.14 -31.65
N GLY A 43 13.93 -1.68 -32.44
CA GLY A 43 15.30 -2.18 -32.39
C GLY A 43 15.47 -3.64 -32.78
N GLU A 44 14.65 -4.15 -33.69
CA GLU A 44 14.69 -5.56 -34.11
C GLU A 44 15.03 -5.72 -35.60
N VAL A 45 15.86 -6.72 -35.90
CA VAL A 45 16.17 -7.15 -37.27
C VAL A 45 16.05 -8.66 -37.41
N LEU A 46 15.40 -9.07 -38.51
CA LEU A 46 15.36 -10.45 -38.96
C LEU A 46 16.13 -10.58 -40.28
N ASP A 47 17.25 -11.28 -40.25
CA ASP A 47 18.08 -11.58 -41.42
C ASP A 47 17.81 -13.01 -41.89
N ILE A 48 17.05 -13.13 -42.98
CA ILE A 48 16.71 -14.42 -43.60
C ILE A 48 17.63 -14.61 -44.80
N SER A 49 18.64 -15.47 -44.62
CA SER A 49 19.56 -15.88 -45.67
C SER A 49 19.10 -17.18 -46.34
N LYS A 50 19.92 -17.74 -47.24
CA LYS A 50 19.64 -19.06 -47.82
C LYS A 50 19.78 -20.20 -46.81
N ASP A 51 20.64 -20.02 -45.82
CA ASP A 51 21.06 -21.09 -44.91
C ASP A 51 20.51 -20.88 -43.49
N THR A 52 20.30 -19.64 -43.09
CA THR A 52 19.98 -19.27 -41.70
C THR A 52 18.91 -18.19 -41.58
N ILE A 53 18.25 -18.18 -40.43
CA ILE A 53 17.41 -17.10 -39.94
C ILE A 53 18.09 -16.54 -38.69
N SER A 54 18.53 -15.29 -38.72
CA SER A 54 19.22 -14.64 -37.60
C SER A 54 18.40 -13.47 -37.07
N ARG A 55 18.30 -13.35 -35.75
CA ARG A 55 17.60 -12.27 -35.07
C ARG A 55 18.62 -11.38 -34.36
N TYR A 56 18.39 -10.07 -34.43
CA TYR A 56 19.23 -9.08 -33.79
C TYR A 56 18.37 -8.10 -32.99
N ALA A 57 18.85 -7.76 -31.79
CA ALA A 57 18.41 -6.60 -31.03
C ALA A 57 19.47 -5.51 -31.17
N TYR A 58 19.08 -4.27 -31.47
CA TYR A 58 20.03 -3.20 -31.74
C TYR A 58 19.53 -1.85 -31.27
N ASN A 59 20.48 -0.97 -31.03
CA ASN A 59 20.32 0.48 -31.01
C ASN A 59 21.26 1.09 -32.06
N GLN A 60 21.20 2.40 -32.27
CA GLN A 60 22.01 3.11 -33.26
C GLN A 60 23.52 2.99 -33.00
N HIS A 61 23.92 2.72 -31.75
CA HIS A 61 25.32 2.57 -31.34
C HIS A 61 25.84 1.12 -31.46
N SER A 62 25.03 0.12 -31.10
CA SER A 62 25.47 -1.25 -30.84
C SER A 62 24.37 -2.28 -31.12
N CYS A 63 24.75 -3.54 -31.29
CA CYS A 63 23.84 -4.61 -31.69
C CYS A 63 24.24 -5.96 -31.08
N ILE A 64 23.27 -6.77 -30.68
CA ILE A 64 23.44 -8.12 -30.17
C ILE A 64 22.74 -9.07 -31.14
N LYS A 65 23.40 -10.19 -31.47
CA LYS A 65 22.77 -11.28 -32.20
C LYS A 65 22.11 -12.23 -31.20
N THR A 66 20.80 -12.14 -31.06
CA THR A 66 20.05 -12.87 -30.02
C THR A 66 19.84 -14.34 -30.40
N HIS A 67 19.63 -14.63 -31.68
CA HIS A 67 19.42 -16.01 -32.13
C HIS A 67 19.91 -16.26 -33.57
N THR A 68 20.25 -17.50 -33.88
CA THR A 68 20.53 -17.98 -35.24
C THR A 68 20.04 -19.42 -35.36
N LEU A 69 19.15 -19.67 -36.32
CA LEU A 69 18.62 -20.99 -36.62
C LEU A 69 18.92 -21.38 -38.07
N PRO A 70 19.25 -22.65 -38.35
CA PRO A 70 19.22 -23.18 -39.71
C PRO A 70 17.82 -23.04 -40.32
N ARG A 71 17.73 -22.53 -41.55
CA ARG A 71 16.42 -22.26 -42.20
C ARG A 71 15.61 -23.54 -42.47
N ASN A 72 16.29 -24.66 -42.64
CA ASN A 72 15.68 -25.98 -42.79
C ASN A 72 15.05 -26.52 -41.49
N ASN A 73 15.31 -25.88 -40.34
CA ASN A 73 14.64 -26.19 -39.08
C ASN A 73 13.28 -25.46 -38.95
N GLY A 74 12.87 -24.71 -39.98
CA GLY A 74 11.64 -23.94 -39.99
C GLY A 74 11.78 -22.57 -39.29
N LEU A 75 10.65 -22.01 -38.86
CA LEU A 75 10.62 -20.73 -38.15
C LEU A 75 11.09 -20.89 -36.70
N PRO A 76 11.72 -19.83 -36.13
CA PRO A 76 11.96 -19.72 -34.69
C PRO A 76 10.70 -20.08 -33.90
N PRO A 77 10.81 -20.79 -32.76
CA PRO A 77 9.67 -21.24 -31.97
C PRO A 77 8.65 -20.14 -31.68
N GLU A 78 9.09 -18.92 -31.42
CA GLU A 78 8.27 -17.75 -31.11
C GLU A 78 7.49 -17.18 -32.31
N ILE A 79 7.90 -17.50 -33.55
CA ILE A 79 7.23 -17.04 -34.77
C ILE A 79 6.26 -18.12 -35.25
N SER A 80 4.96 -17.80 -35.24
CA SER A 80 3.90 -18.68 -35.72
C SER A 80 3.79 -18.69 -37.25
N ALA A 81 3.95 -17.54 -37.88
CA ALA A 81 3.80 -17.40 -39.33
C ALA A 81 4.57 -16.20 -39.88
N LEU A 82 4.97 -16.32 -41.15
CA LEU A 82 5.44 -15.21 -41.96
C LEU A 82 4.48 -15.01 -43.13
N SER A 83 4.15 -13.76 -43.42
CA SER A 83 3.45 -13.39 -44.66
C SER A 83 4.01 -12.10 -45.22
N ARG A 84 3.75 -11.82 -46.50
CA ARG A 84 4.18 -10.59 -47.15
C ARG A 84 2.97 -9.87 -47.70
N THR A 85 2.89 -8.57 -47.43
CA THR A 85 1.89 -7.71 -48.08
C THR A 85 2.39 -7.24 -49.45
N ASN A 86 3.71 -7.05 -49.61
CA ASN A 86 4.33 -6.69 -50.89
C ASN A 86 5.85 -7.03 -50.93
N SER A 87 6.57 -6.47 -51.90
CA SER A 87 8.01 -6.68 -52.09
C SER A 87 8.86 -6.28 -50.86
N ASP A 88 8.40 -5.28 -50.13
CA ASP A 88 9.20 -4.51 -49.17
C ASP A 88 8.64 -4.57 -47.75
N MET A 89 7.55 -5.30 -47.53
CA MET A 89 6.91 -5.45 -46.23
C MET A 89 6.69 -6.92 -45.88
N LEU A 90 7.30 -7.32 -44.77
CA LEU A 90 7.12 -8.61 -44.11
C LEU A 90 6.20 -8.42 -42.90
N ILE A 91 5.29 -9.37 -42.75
CA ILE A 91 4.41 -9.49 -41.59
C ILE A 91 4.86 -10.72 -40.82
N VAL A 92 5.31 -10.51 -39.60
CA VAL A 92 5.70 -11.56 -38.65
C VAL A 92 4.57 -11.70 -37.64
N THR A 93 4.02 -12.90 -37.52
CA THR A 93 3.03 -13.19 -36.47
C THR A 93 3.73 -13.96 -35.37
N TYR A 94 3.98 -13.31 -34.24
CA TYR A 94 4.47 -14.01 -33.05
C TYR A 94 3.33 -14.79 -32.40
N GLN A 95 3.66 -15.89 -31.73
CA GLN A 95 2.67 -16.80 -31.15
C GLN A 95 1.75 -16.13 -30.10
N ASN A 96 2.20 -15.04 -29.47
CA ASN A 96 1.56 -14.43 -28.30
C ASN A 96 1.27 -12.91 -28.48
N GLU A 97 1.15 -12.41 -29.72
CA GLU A 97 0.87 -10.98 -29.95
C GLU A 97 -0.45 -10.71 -30.66
N LEU A 98 -1.08 -9.59 -30.29
CA LEU A 98 -2.34 -9.08 -30.83
C LEU A 98 -2.25 -8.63 -32.28
N SER A 99 -1.17 -7.95 -32.60
CA SER A 99 -0.94 -7.30 -33.87
C SER A 99 0.10 -8.07 -34.66
N SER A 100 -0.13 -8.17 -35.96
CA SER A 100 0.85 -8.68 -36.88
C SER A 100 2.00 -7.67 -37.00
N ASN A 101 3.24 -8.11 -36.82
CA ASN A 101 4.40 -7.24 -36.72
C ASN A 101 4.95 -6.91 -38.09
N GLN A 102 5.02 -5.62 -38.39
CA GLN A 102 5.45 -5.15 -39.69
C GLN A 102 6.95 -4.89 -39.70
N PHE A 103 7.65 -5.53 -40.63
CA PHE A 103 9.06 -5.30 -40.89
C PHE A 103 9.25 -4.77 -42.30
N SER A 104 10.07 -3.74 -42.44
CA SER A 104 10.44 -3.16 -43.73
C SER A 104 11.71 -3.81 -44.27
N LYS A 105 11.73 -4.10 -45.57
CA LYS A 105 12.90 -4.65 -46.23
C LYS A 105 14.02 -3.62 -46.33
N THR A 106 15.24 -4.05 -46.09
CA THR A 106 16.45 -3.23 -46.22
C THR A 106 17.51 -3.94 -47.05
N LEU A 107 18.44 -3.16 -47.59
CA LEU A 107 19.51 -3.67 -48.46
C LEU A 107 20.60 -4.43 -47.69
N SER A 108 20.83 -4.06 -46.43
CA SER A 108 21.84 -4.67 -45.57
C SER A 108 21.46 -4.52 -44.10
N LEU A 109 22.11 -5.29 -43.23
CA LEU A 109 22.05 -5.10 -41.78
C LEU A 109 22.36 -3.63 -41.39
N PRO A 110 21.75 -3.13 -40.29
CA PRO A 110 22.17 -1.86 -39.69
C PRO A 110 23.67 -1.84 -39.44
N THR A 111 24.28 -0.66 -39.49
CA THR A 111 25.73 -0.52 -39.33
C THR A 111 26.22 -1.16 -38.02
N SER A 112 25.51 -0.94 -36.92
CA SER A 112 25.82 -1.54 -35.61
C SER A 112 25.76 -3.08 -35.62
N CYS A 113 24.91 -3.69 -36.45
CA CYS A 113 24.75 -5.14 -36.55
C CYS A 113 25.72 -5.83 -37.52
N LYS A 114 26.58 -5.09 -38.24
CA LYS A 114 27.62 -5.70 -39.06
C LYS A 114 28.72 -6.35 -38.21
N THR A 115 28.91 -5.84 -36.99
CA THR A 115 29.85 -6.34 -35.98
C THR A 115 29.10 -6.44 -34.64
N PRO A 116 28.20 -7.42 -34.48
CA PRO A 116 27.42 -7.55 -33.27
C PRO A 116 28.33 -7.90 -32.08
N ILE A 117 27.93 -7.46 -30.89
CA ILE A 117 28.55 -7.86 -29.63
C ILE A 117 28.42 -9.38 -29.47
N ASN A 118 29.53 -10.04 -29.17
CA ASN A 118 29.55 -11.46 -28.86
C ASN A 118 29.31 -11.64 -27.36
N THR A 119 28.10 -12.03 -26.98
CA THR A 119 27.68 -12.21 -25.57
C THR A 119 28.33 -13.40 -24.88
N THR A 120 29.12 -14.21 -25.61
CA THR A 120 29.93 -15.29 -25.02
C THR A 120 31.32 -14.83 -24.58
N ASP A 121 31.75 -13.62 -24.97
CA ASP A 121 33.01 -13.04 -24.53
C ASP A 121 32.84 -12.32 -23.17
N HIS A 122 33.95 -11.97 -22.53
CA HIS A 122 33.92 -11.11 -21.34
C HIS A 122 33.37 -9.72 -21.72
N ILE A 123 32.19 -9.38 -21.19
CA ILE A 123 31.54 -8.08 -21.37
C ILE A 123 31.97 -7.14 -20.25
N SER A 124 32.47 -5.96 -20.60
CA SER A 124 32.87 -4.96 -19.60
C SER A 124 31.67 -4.15 -19.09
N ALA A 125 31.75 -3.62 -17.86
CA ALA A 125 30.73 -2.75 -17.29
C ALA A 125 30.43 -1.54 -18.20
N THR A 126 31.47 -0.98 -18.84
CA THR A 126 31.32 0.08 -19.85
C THR A 126 30.45 -0.37 -21.02
N GLN A 127 30.70 -1.55 -21.59
CA GLN A 127 29.93 -2.03 -22.74
C GLN A 127 28.44 -2.24 -22.41
N THR A 128 28.15 -2.79 -21.24
CA THR A 128 26.78 -2.95 -20.74
C THR A 128 26.09 -1.59 -20.58
N PHE A 129 26.76 -0.63 -19.91
CA PHE A 129 26.22 0.70 -19.68
C PHE A 129 25.95 1.48 -20.98
N GLU A 130 26.87 1.45 -21.95
CA GLU A 130 26.65 2.13 -23.25
C GLU A 130 25.47 1.53 -24.00
N TYR A 131 25.35 0.20 -24.01
CA TYR A 131 24.21 -0.47 -24.64
C TYR A 131 22.90 -0.06 -23.96
N PHE A 132 22.86 -0.10 -22.63
CA PHE A 132 21.71 0.33 -21.82
C PHE A 132 21.30 1.76 -22.15
N TRP A 133 22.24 2.71 -22.06
CA TRP A 133 21.97 4.12 -22.27
C TRP A 133 21.41 4.43 -23.66
N HIS A 134 22.07 3.90 -24.69
CA HIS A 134 21.69 4.13 -26.08
C HIS A 134 20.35 3.49 -26.40
N THR A 135 20.00 2.37 -25.78
CA THR A 135 18.71 1.72 -25.98
C THR A 135 17.57 2.58 -25.44
N PHE A 136 17.71 3.12 -24.23
CA PHE A 136 16.76 4.10 -23.69
C PHE A 136 16.69 5.35 -24.55
N ASN A 137 17.84 5.91 -24.95
CA ASN A 137 17.90 7.10 -25.79
C ASN A 137 17.12 6.93 -27.10
N ASP A 138 17.21 5.75 -27.70
CA ASP A 138 16.64 5.46 -29.01
C ASP A 138 15.14 5.12 -28.95
N TYR A 139 14.72 4.38 -27.92
CA TYR A 139 13.41 3.73 -27.91
C TYR A 139 12.43 4.21 -26.85
N TYR A 140 12.88 4.82 -25.75
CA TYR A 140 11.97 5.32 -24.73
C TYR A 140 11.18 6.53 -25.24
N ALA A 141 9.86 6.49 -25.09
CA ALA A 141 8.95 7.47 -25.69
C ALA A 141 8.71 8.72 -24.84
N PHE A 142 9.00 8.66 -23.53
CA PHE A 142 8.38 9.57 -22.56
C PHE A 142 9.33 10.50 -21.81
N PHE A 143 10.58 10.70 -22.25
CA PHE A 143 11.50 11.62 -21.55
C PHE A 143 10.93 13.03 -21.34
N GLU A 144 10.32 13.61 -22.38
CA GLU A 144 9.67 14.92 -22.30
C GLU A 144 8.47 14.88 -21.34
N LEU A 145 7.64 13.83 -21.44
CA LEU A 145 6.48 13.66 -20.57
C LEU A 145 6.87 13.46 -19.11
N ARG A 146 8.01 12.81 -18.82
CA ARG A 146 8.54 12.58 -17.47
C ARG A 146 9.44 13.70 -16.97
N GLU A 147 9.68 14.74 -17.78
CA GLU A 147 10.55 15.88 -17.45
C GLU A 147 11.99 15.46 -17.13
N VAL A 148 12.51 14.42 -17.80
CA VAL A 148 13.87 13.91 -17.62
C VAL A 148 14.76 14.26 -18.82
N ASP A 149 15.82 15.02 -18.57
CA ASP A 149 16.89 15.22 -19.56
C ASP A 149 17.81 13.99 -19.60
N TRP A 150 17.56 13.10 -20.57
CA TRP A 150 18.33 11.87 -20.70
C TRP A 150 19.81 12.06 -21.01
N GLN A 151 20.17 13.17 -21.67
CA GLN A 151 21.58 13.47 -21.92
C GLN A 151 22.27 13.92 -20.65
N ALA A 152 21.61 14.76 -19.82
CA ALA A 152 22.14 15.13 -18.52
C ALA A 152 22.37 13.92 -17.61
N GLN A 153 21.47 12.92 -17.67
CA GLN A 153 21.65 11.65 -16.97
C GLN A 153 22.92 10.92 -17.44
N TYR A 154 23.19 10.86 -18.76
CA TYR A 154 24.44 10.28 -19.26
C TYR A 154 25.67 10.99 -18.70
N ASP A 155 25.68 12.31 -18.80
CA ASP A 155 26.81 13.15 -18.42
C ASP A 155 27.10 13.04 -16.90
N GLN A 156 26.06 12.79 -16.10
CA GLN A 156 26.17 12.55 -14.66
C GLN A 156 26.71 11.15 -14.34
N PHE A 157 26.17 10.09 -14.96
CA PHE A 157 26.42 8.71 -14.54
C PHE A 157 27.58 8.03 -15.28
N LYS A 158 27.83 8.39 -16.55
CA LYS A 158 28.91 7.81 -17.35
C LYS A 158 30.30 7.89 -16.66
N PRO A 159 30.70 8.99 -16.01
CA PRO A 159 31.99 9.09 -15.32
C PRO A 159 32.15 8.14 -14.12
N LEU A 160 31.05 7.61 -13.58
CA LEU A 160 31.06 6.67 -12.45
C LEU A 160 31.35 5.23 -12.88
N ILE A 161 31.21 4.92 -14.18
CA ILE A 161 31.36 3.57 -14.72
C ILE A 161 32.85 3.23 -14.89
N THR A 162 33.27 2.10 -14.32
CA THR A 162 34.64 1.57 -14.48
C THR A 162 34.59 0.07 -14.75
N ASP A 163 35.45 -0.44 -15.63
CA ASP A 163 35.47 -1.88 -15.97
C ASP A 163 36.00 -2.77 -14.83
N THR A 164 36.37 -2.19 -13.68
CA THR A 164 36.79 -2.89 -12.47
C THR A 164 35.72 -2.98 -11.39
N MET A 165 34.54 -2.35 -11.62
CA MET A 165 33.43 -2.40 -10.66
C MET A 165 32.73 -3.76 -10.69
N ASP A 166 32.06 -4.11 -9.59
CA ASP A 166 31.24 -5.31 -9.52
C ASP A 166 29.82 -5.07 -10.04
N ASP A 167 29.07 -6.17 -10.15
CA ASP A 167 27.70 -6.19 -10.67
C ASP A 167 26.74 -5.38 -9.78
N GLU A 168 26.91 -5.40 -8.47
CA GLU A 168 26.06 -4.64 -7.53
C GLU A 168 26.23 -3.13 -7.74
N ALA A 169 27.47 -2.66 -7.88
CA ALA A 169 27.76 -1.25 -8.15
C ALA A 169 27.22 -0.82 -9.53
N LEU A 170 27.42 -1.64 -10.57
CA LEU A 170 26.89 -1.35 -11.90
C LEU A 170 25.36 -1.30 -11.91
N PHE A 171 24.71 -2.30 -11.30
CA PHE A 171 23.24 -2.38 -11.22
C PHE A 171 22.68 -1.18 -10.45
N THR A 172 23.30 -0.80 -9.34
CA THR A 172 22.90 0.36 -8.53
C THR A 172 23.00 1.66 -9.31
N ILE A 173 24.08 1.87 -10.07
CA ILE A 173 24.24 3.07 -10.90
C ILE A 173 23.16 3.12 -12.00
N MET A 174 22.94 2.00 -12.69
CA MET A 174 21.96 1.93 -13.79
C MET A 174 20.52 2.12 -13.31
N SER A 175 20.13 1.51 -12.19
CA SER A 175 18.80 1.67 -11.59
C SER A 175 18.57 3.11 -11.11
N THR A 176 19.54 3.71 -10.40
CA THR A 176 19.46 5.12 -9.94
C THR A 176 19.30 6.08 -11.13
N MET A 177 19.91 5.78 -12.27
CA MET A 177 19.83 6.60 -13.47
C MET A 177 18.40 6.65 -14.08
N VAL A 178 17.64 5.56 -13.97
CA VAL A 178 16.27 5.48 -14.52
C VAL A 178 15.16 5.70 -13.50
N GLU A 179 15.46 5.68 -12.20
CA GLU A 179 14.52 5.98 -11.11
C GLU A 179 13.70 7.28 -11.33
N PRO A 180 14.28 8.40 -11.80
CA PRO A 180 13.51 9.62 -12.04
C PRO A 180 12.42 9.50 -13.12
N LEU A 181 12.42 8.44 -13.95
CA LEU A 181 11.38 8.22 -14.96
C LEU A 181 10.03 7.90 -14.31
N GLN A 182 10.01 7.31 -13.11
CA GLN A 182 8.80 6.93 -12.38
C GLN A 182 7.78 6.17 -13.26
N ASP A 183 8.26 5.20 -14.03
CA ASP A 183 7.55 4.39 -15.00
C ASP A 183 7.66 2.90 -14.65
N GLY A 184 6.56 2.23 -14.28
CA GLY A 184 6.59 0.83 -13.82
C GLY A 184 6.99 -0.19 -14.88
N HIS A 185 6.85 0.16 -16.16
CA HIS A 185 7.35 -0.66 -17.26
C HIS A 185 8.85 -0.47 -17.51
N VAL A 186 9.49 0.49 -16.85
CA VAL A 186 10.94 0.57 -16.76
C VAL A 186 11.43 -0.35 -15.64
N PHE A 187 12.14 -1.41 -16.00
CA PHE A 187 12.73 -2.33 -15.02
C PHE A 187 14.14 -2.74 -15.42
N LEU A 188 14.89 -3.23 -14.44
CA LEU A 188 16.17 -3.92 -14.62
C LEU A 188 16.16 -5.18 -13.75
N SER A 189 16.56 -6.31 -14.31
CA SER A 189 16.56 -7.60 -13.62
C SER A 189 17.84 -8.37 -13.92
N ALA A 190 18.42 -8.94 -12.87
CA ALA A 190 19.56 -9.84 -12.86
C ALA A 190 19.24 -10.99 -11.89
N GLU A 191 20.09 -12.02 -11.84
CA GLU A 191 19.83 -13.20 -10.99
C GLU A 191 19.64 -12.87 -9.50
N GLN A 192 20.30 -11.82 -8.98
CA GLN A 192 20.26 -11.42 -7.57
C GLN A 192 19.65 -10.03 -7.33
N PHE A 193 19.36 -9.29 -8.40
CA PHE A 193 18.98 -7.88 -8.33
C PHE A 193 17.73 -7.63 -9.16
N GLU A 194 16.77 -6.91 -8.60
CA GLU A 194 15.59 -6.45 -9.33
C GLU A 194 15.40 -4.96 -9.06
N PHE A 195 14.88 -4.26 -10.07
CA PHE A 195 14.51 -2.86 -10.02
C PHE A 195 13.25 -2.64 -10.86
N SER A 196 12.31 -1.87 -10.32
CA SER A 196 11.23 -1.27 -11.09
C SER A 196 11.22 0.23 -10.85
N GLY A 197 10.96 0.96 -11.92
CA GLY A 197 10.78 2.40 -11.90
C GLY A 197 9.35 2.81 -11.54
N ALA A 198 8.46 1.93 -11.05
CA ALA A 198 7.07 2.33 -10.82
C ALA A 198 6.97 3.54 -9.88
N LYS A 199 6.00 4.41 -10.17
CA LYS A 199 5.79 5.61 -9.36
C LYS A 199 5.38 5.23 -7.93
N PRO A 200 5.77 6.02 -6.91
CA PRO A 200 5.24 5.84 -5.56
C PRO A 200 3.71 5.85 -5.55
N SER A 201 3.11 4.97 -4.76
CA SER A 201 1.67 4.96 -4.52
C SER A 201 1.36 4.59 -3.07
N PRO A 202 0.34 5.20 -2.43
CA PRO A 202 -0.06 4.89 -1.06
C PRO A 202 -0.16 3.39 -0.71
N LEU A 203 -0.62 2.53 -1.63
CA LEU A 203 -0.69 1.09 -1.37
C LEU A 203 0.71 0.45 -1.31
N LEU A 204 1.60 0.79 -2.24
CA LEU A 204 2.98 0.28 -2.23
C LEU A 204 3.75 0.79 -1.00
N ASP A 205 3.52 2.04 -0.60
CA ASP A 205 4.09 2.59 0.63
C ASP A 205 3.51 1.90 1.88
N ALA A 206 2.20 1.60 1.89
CA ALA A 206 1.59 0.84 2.98
C ALA A 206 2.17 -0.58 3.10
N ILE A 207 2.44 -1.27 1.98
CA ILE A 207 3.12 -2.58 1.95
C ILE A 207 4.50 -2.50 2.58
N GLN A 208 5.31 -1.53 2.15
CA GLN A 208 6.64 -1.29 2.71
C GLN A 208 6.58 -0.96 4.20
N GLY A 209 5.62 -0.12 4.61
CA GLY A 209 5.41 0.25 5.99
C GLY A 209 4.98 -0.92 6.87
N LEU A 210 4.08 -1.77 6.37
CA LEU A 210 3.65 -3.02 7.02
C LEU A 210 4.82 -3.99 7.21
N ALA A 211 5.63 -4.20 6.16
CA ALA A 211 6.79 -5.10 6.24
C ALA A 211 7.81 -4.65 7.30
N ARG A 212 8.04 -3.33 7.39
CA ARG A 212 8.98 -2.71 8.32
C ARG A 212 8.41 -2.51 9.73
N ALA A 213 7.09 -2.50 9.90
CA ALA A 213 6.46 -2.36 11.22
C ALA A 213 6.88 -3.48 12.20
N SER A 214 7.17 -4.67 11.68
CA SER A 214 7.67 -5.82 12.45
C SER A 214 9.07 -5.60 13.03
N LEU A 215 9.83 -4.59 12.56
CA LEU A 215 11.15 -4.28 13.11
C LEU A 215 11.07 -3.93 14.59
N ARG A 216 9.91 -3.42 15.06
CA ARG A 216 9.64 -3.19 16.49
C ARG A 216 9.80 -4.47 17.34
N THR A 217 9.55 -5.63 16.76
CA THR A 217 9.72 -6.95 17.42
C THR A 217 10.98 -7.67 16.96
N GLY A 218 11.90 -6.97 16.28
CA GLY A 218 13.16 -7.53 15.81
C GLY A 218 13.07 -8.38 14.54
N GLN A 219 11.98 -8.27 13.77
CA GLN A 219 11.77 -9.04 12.55
C GLN A 219 11.49 -8.12 11.36
N GLU A 220 12.04 -8.41 10.18
CA GLU A 220 11.65 -7.74 8.93
C GLU A 220 10.86 -8.75 8.11
N LEU A 221 9.62 -8.44 7.72
CA LEU A 221 8.84 -9.30 6.86
C LEU A 221 9.26 -9.13 5.41
N ASP A 222 9.15 -10.18 4.60
CA ASP A 222 9.29 -10.07 3.16
C ASP A 222 8.06 -9.35 2.58
N GLU A 223 8.28 -8.34 1.74
CA GLU A 223 7.19 -7.56 1.17
C GLU A 223 6.27 -8.40 0.26
N SER A 224 6.79 -9.48 -0.32
CA SER A 224 6.01 -10.45 -1.11
C SER A 224 4.98 -11.21 -0.26
N ASP A 225 5.32 -11.55 0.98
CA ASP A 225 4.41 -12.19 1.92
C ASP A 225 3.31 -11.21 2.34
N VAL A 226 3.66 -9.94 2.54
CA VAL A 226 2.70 -8.86 2.83
C VAL A 226 1.71 -8.70 1.66
N ILE A 227 2.19 -8.61 0.42
CA ILE A 227 1.34 -8.53 -0.78
C ILE A 227 0.37 -9.71 -0.85
N SER A 228 0.88 -10.93 -0.65
CA SER A 228 0.08 -12.15 -0.72
C SER A 228 -1.04 -12.15 0.33
N SER A 229 -0.72 -11.72 1.56
CA SER A 229 -1.68 -11.56 2.65
C SER A 229 -2.75 -10.51 2.33
N LEU A 230 -2.34 -9.37 1.75
CA LEU A 230 -3.27 -8.29 1.39
C LEU A 230 -4.23 -8.72 0.28
N ILE A 231 -3.74 -9.42 -0.75
CA ILE A 231 -4.58 -9.95 -1.84
C ILE A 231 -5.58 -10.97 -1.29
N ALA A 232 -5.13 -11.90 -0.43
CA ALA A 232 -6.00 -12.90 0.17
C ALA A 232 -7.11 -12.24 1.01
N SER A 233 -6.75 -11.24 1.82
CA SER A 233 -7.69 -10.47 2.62
C SER A 233 -8.68 -9.71 1.72
N HIS A 234 -8.21 -9.09 0.64
CA HIS A 234 -9.08 -8.38 -0.31
C HIS A 234 -10.12 -9.32 -0.96
N GLN A 235 -9.70 -10.53 -1.34
CA GLN A 235 -10.60 -11.55 -1.89
C GLN A 235 -11.62 -12.06 -0.85
N SER A 236 -11.17 -12.26 0.39
CA SER A 236 -12.04 -12.66 1.50
C SER A 236 -13.13 -11.62 1.74
N ILE A 237 -12.74 -10.35 1.86
CA ILE A 237 -13.67 -9.23 2.11
C ILE A 237 -14.64 -9.06 0.96
N THR A 238 -14.17 -9.09 -0.28
CA THR A 238 -15.05 -9.01 -1.46
C THR A 238 -16.13 -10.10 -1.43
N SER A 239 -15.78 -11.30 -0.98
CA SER A 239 -16.71 -12.42 -0.89
C SER A 239 -17.83 -12.19 0.14
N THR A 240 -17.63 -11.32 1.14
CA THR A 240 -18.66 -10.99 2.14
C THR A 240 -19.84 -10.20 1.57
N TYR A 241 -19.61 -9.44 0.49
CA TYR A 241 -20.69 -8.74 -0.23
C TYR A 241 -21.53 -9.67 -1.11
N ILE A 242 -21.04 -10.88 -1.35
CA ILE A 242 -21.67 -11.85 -2.25
C ILE A 242 -22.42 -12.89 -1.41
N THR A 243 -23.68 -13.14 -1.77
CA THR A 243 -24.48 -14.17 -1.08
C THR A 243 -23.83 -15.56 -1.25
N PRO A 244 -23.71 -16.37 -0.17
CA PRO A 244 -23.03 -17.67 -0.24
C PRO A 244 -23.57 -18.60 -1.33
N ALA A 245 -24.87 -18.53 -1.64
CA ALA A 245 -25.50 -19.34 -2.68
C ALA A 245 -25.03 -18.98 -4.10
N SER A 246 -24.70 -17.70 -4.34
CA SER A 246 -24.29 -17.20 -5.65
C SER A 246 -22.78 -17.04 -5.82
N LEU A 247 -22.01 -17.11 -4.73
CA LEU A 247 -20.55 -16.97 -4.77
C LEU A 247 -19.91 -18.06 -5.62
N ARG A 248 -19.12 -17.65 -6.60
CA ARG A 248 -18.31 -18.49 -7.49
C ARG A 248 -16.95 -17.86 -7.65
N ALA A 249 -15.93 -18.68 -7.90
CA ALA A 249 -14.58 -18.21 -8.15
C ALA A 249 -13.81 -19.17 -9.07
N LEU A 250 -12.89 -18.63 -9.86
CA LEU A 250 -12.02 -19.40 -10.75
C LEU A 250 -10.57 -18.89 -10.68
N PRO A 251 -9.57 -19.78 -10.75
CA PRO A 251 -9.69 -21.23 -10.65
C PRO A 251 -10.01 -21.68 -9.20
N GLU A 252 -10.76 -22.78 -9.06
CA GLU A 252 -11.17 -23.29 -7.73
C GLU A 252 -9.98 -23.75 -6.86
N THR A 253 -8.92 -24.25 -7.49
CA THR A 253 -7.80 -24.93 -6.83
C THR A 253 -6.65 -24.03 -6.39
N LYS A 254 -6.55 -22.80 -6.89
CA LYS A 254 -5.49 -21.86 -6.50
C LYS A 254 -5.94 -21.01 -5.32
N GLU A 255 -5.02 -20.61 -4.45
CA GLU A 255 -5.33 -19.65 -3.37
C GLU A 255 -5.74 -18.30 -3.97
N MET A 256 -4.93 -17.76 -4.87
CA MET A 256 -5.27 -16.55 -5.62
C MET A 256 -6.23 -16.84 -6.77
N LYS A 257 -7.42 -16.25 -6.71
CA LYS A 257 -8.45 -16.34 -7.75
C LYS A 257 -8.22 -15.33 -8.87
N THR A 258 -8.44 -15.74 -10.12
CA THR A 258 -8.49 -14.80 -11.26
C THR A 258 -9.85 -14.11 -11.35
N PHE A 259 -10.95 -14.87 -11.18
CA PHE A 259 -12.31 -14.34 -11.11
C PHE A 259 -12.97 -14.69 -9.78
N ILE A 260 -13.73 -13.75 -9.24
CA ILE A 260 -14.72 -13.97 -8.18
C ILE A 260 -16.00 -13.29 -8.63
N TRP A 261 -17.14 -13.98 -8.56
CA TRP A 261 -18.41 -13.36 -8.94
C TRP A 261 -19.60 -13.90 -8.16
N GLY A 262 -20.68 -13.14 -8.19
CA GLY A 262 -21.97 -13.52 -7.63
C GLY A 262 -22.87 -12.31 -7.46
N LYS A 263 -23.84 -12.42 -6.56
CA LYS A 263 -24.87 -11.40 -6.33
C LYS A 263 -24.93 -11.01 -4.86
N THR A 264 -25.10 -9.71 -4.61
CA THR A 264 -25.53 -9.20 -3.30
C THR A 264 -26.96 -9.65 -3.00
N THR A 265 -27.39 -9.46 -1.75
CA THR A 265 -28.78 -9.70 -1.32
C THR A 265 -29.80 -8.86 -2.10
N ASP A 266 -29.40 -7.68 -2.56
CA ASP A 266 -30.21 -6.71 -3.30
C ASP A 266 -30.12 -6.85 -4.83
N ASN A 267 -29.70 -8.03 -5.32
CA ASN A 267 -29.59 -8.37 -6.73
C ASN A 267 -28.61 -7.47 -7.52
N ILE A 268 -27.56 -6.96 -6.87
CA ILE A 268 -26.43 -6.30 -7.57
C ILE A 268 -25.39 -7.37 -7.88
N GLY A 269 -24.90 -7.41 -9.11
CA GLY A 269 -23.82 -8.31 -9.49
C GLY A 269 -22.48 -7.78 -9.00
N ILE A 270 -21.58 -8.67 -8.61
CA ILE A 270 -20.17 -8.36 -8.37
C ILE A 270 -19.35 -9.28 -9.26
N LEU A 271 -18.37 -8.71 -9.96
CA LEU A 271 -17.38 -9.41 -10.77
C LEU A 271 -16.00 -8.84 -10.49
N THR A 272 -15.17 -9.57 -9.76
CA THR A 272 -13.76 -9.26 -9.55
C THR A 272 -12.93 -9.90 -10.65
N ILE A 273 -11.99 -9.14 -11.22
CA ILE A 273 -11.04 -9.61 -12.23
C ILE A 273 -9.64 -9.24 -11.74
N ASN A 274 -8.89 -10.20 -11.19
CA ASN A 274 -7.61 -9.93 -10.53
C ASN A 274 -6.40 -9.94 -11.47
N ASN A 275 -6.53 -10.50 -12.67
CA ASN A 275 -5.52 -10.40 -13.73
C ASN A 275 -6.19 -10.61 -15.09
N MET A 276 -5.51 -10.20 -16.16
CA MET A 276 -5.94 -10.39 -17.55
C MET A 276 -5.00 -11.34 -18.28
N ALA A 277 -4.61 -12.43 -17.60
CA ALA A 277 -3.70 -13.46 -18.10
C ALA A 277 -4.08 -14.84 -17.52
N ASN A 278 -3.41 -15.90 -17.96
CA ASN A 278 -3.44 -17.22 -17.29
C ASN A 278 -4.85 -17.84 -17.05
N PHE A 279 -5.79 -17.67 -17.99
CA PHE A 279 -7.13 -18.27 -17.94
C PHE A 279 -7.16 -19.76 -18.30
N ALA A 280 -6.20 -20.22 -19.12
CA ALA A 280 -6.07 -21.62 -19.51
C ALA A 280 -5.41 -22.45 -18.40
N ALA A 281 -5.82 -23.71 -18.27
CA ALA A 281 -5.29 -24.64 -17.26
C ALA A 281 -3.86 -25.12 -17.55
N ILE A 282 -3.41 -24.98 -18.81
CA ILE A 282 -2.08 -25.38 -19.26
C ILE A 282 -1.12 -24.23 -18.97
N GLU A 283 -0.02 -24.52 -18.27
CA GLU A 283 1.07 -23.55 -18.08
C GLU A 283 1.63 -23.11 -19.43
N ASN A 284 1.88 -21.81 -19.59
CA ASN A 284 2.39 -21.20 -20.82
C ASN A 284 1.48 -21.36 -22.06
N ALA A 285 0.18 -21.59 -21.86
CA ALA A 285 -0.78 -21.63 -22.97
C ALA A 285 -0.79 -20.35 -23.80
N HIS A 286 -0.96 -20.50 -25.11
CA HIS A 286 -0.90 -19.43 -26.08
C HIS A 286 -2.12 -18.51 -26.01
N ASP A 287 -2.00 -17.26 -26.46
CA ASP A 287 -3.08 -16.26 -26.44
C ASP A 287 -4.41 -16.73 -27.05
N ALA A 288 -4.37 -17.58 -28.08
CA ALA A 288 -5.59 -18.15 -28.68
C ALA A 288 -6.29 -19.14 -27.74
N GLU A 289 -5.51 -19.93 -27.01
CA GLU A 289 -6.01 -20.88 -26.01
C GLU A 289 -6.50 -20.13 -24.77
N GLN A 290 -5.76 -19.11 -24.33
CA GLN A 290 -6.16 -18.19 -23.26
C GLN A 290 -7.49 -17.50 -23.60
N LEU A 291 -7.63 -16.96 -24.82
CA LEU A 291 -8.86 -16.31 -25.27
C LEU A 291 -10.03 -17.29 -25.34
N THR A 292 -9.79 -18.52 -25.81
CA THR A 292 -10.84 -19.55 -25.87
C THR A 292 -11.31 -19.92 -24.46
N ALA A 293 -10.38 -20.15 -23.53
CA ALA A 293 -10.68 -20.44 -22.14
C ALA A 293 -11.44 -19.27 -21.48
N LEU A 294 -10.96 -18.05 -21.68
CA LEU A 294 -11.60 -16.83 -21.19
C LEU A 294 -13.03 -16.69 -21.72
N GLN A 295 -13.26 -16.92 -23.01
CA GLN A 295 -14.61 -16.82 -23.59
C GLN A 295 -15.59 -17.80 -22.93
N VAL A 296 -15.18 -19.05 -22.73
CA VAL A 296 -16.00 -20.06 -22.04
C VAL A 296 -16.31 -19.65 -20.60
N GLN A 297 -15.31 -19.13 -19.88
CA GLN A 297 -15.49 -18.68 -18.49
C GLN A 297 -16.43 -17.47 -18.42
N LEU A 298 -16.23 -16.48 -19.29
CA LEU A 298 -17.09 -15.30 -19.37
C LEU A 298 -18.53 -15.64 -19.76
N ASP A 299 -18.77 -16.65 -20.62
CA ASP A 299 -20.14 -17.07 -20.96
C ASP A 299 -20.91 -17.52 -19.71
N VAL A 300 -20.26 -18.28 -18.82
CA VAL A 300 -20.84 -18.73 -17.55
C VAL A 300 -21.06 -17.54 -16.60
N ILE A 301 -20.03 -16.71 -16.41
CA ILE A 301 -20.08 -15.54 -15.53
C ILE A 301 -21.22 -14.60 -15.93
N MET A 302 -21.30 -14.26 -17.23
CA MET A 302 -22.31 -13.32 -17.72
C MET A 302 -23.72 -13.93 -17.70
N GLN A 303 -23.85 -15.25 -17.86
CA GLN A 303 -25.14 -15.93 -17.68
C GLN A 303 -25.62 -15.85 -16.23
N ASP A 304 -24.74 -16.09 -15.25
CA ASP A 304 -25.08 -16.01 -13.83
C ASP A 304 -25.53 -14.60 -13.43
N LEU A 305 -24.91 -13.58 -14.03
CA LEU A 305 -25.11 -12.16 -13.70
C LEU A 305 -26.16 -11.45 -14.57
N ALA A 306 -26.69 -12.08 -15.64
CA ALA A 306 -27.56 -11.42 -16.62
C ALA A 306 -28.78 -10.68 -16.01
N GLU A 307 -29.36 -11.27 -14.96
CA GLU A 307 -30.59 -10.78 -14.32
C GLU A 307 -30.34 -9.79 -13.16
N THR A 308 -29.10 -9.38 -12.89
CA THR A 308 -28.82 -8.38 -11.84
C THR A 308 -29.30 -6.99 -12.23
N ASP A 309 -29.59 -6.13 -11.26
CA ASP A 309 -30.09 -4.76 -11.54
C ASP A 309 -28.96 -3.83 -12.04
N ALA A 310 -27.75 -4.06 -11.54
CA ALA A 310 -26.49 -3.41 -11.93
C ALA A 310 -25.32 -4.37 -11.68
N LEU A 311 -24.12 -3.98 -12.11
CA LEU A 311 -22.89 -4.75 -11.92
C LEU A 311 -21.76 -3.88 -11.37
N ILE A 312 -21.11 -4.35 -10.31
CA ILE A 312 -19.80 -3.86 -9.86
C ILE A 312 -18.73 -4.72 -10.53
N VAL A 313 -17.83 -4.10 -11.27
CA VAL A 313 -16.64 -4.75 -11.85
C VAL A 313 -15.42 -4.25 -11.09
N ASP A 314 -14.78 -5.13 -10.33
CA ASP A 314 -13.65 -4.78 -9.46
C ASP A 314 -12.32 -5.22 -10.07
N ILE A 315 -11.47 -4.25 -10.39
CA ILE A 315 -10.11 -4.44 -10.90
C ILE A 315 -9.07 -3.68 -10.07
N ARG A 316 -9.41 -3.32 -8.82
CA ARG A 316 -8.55 -2.51 -7.95
C ARG A 316 -7.19 -3.14 -7.68
N ILE A 317 -7.06 -4.47 -7.73
CA ILE A 317 -5.78 -5.17 -7.54
C ILE A 317 -5.23 -5.80 -8.83
N ASN A 318 -5.75 -5.42 -10.00
CA ASN A 318 -5.37 -6.01 -11.28
C ASN A 318 -4.17 -5.29 -11.89
N THR A 319 -3.02 -5.96 -11.97
CA THR A 319 -1.78 -5.41 -12.50
C THR A 319 -1.63 -5.57 -14.02
N GLY A 320 -2.64 -6.11 -14.70
CA GLY A 320 -2.69 -6.19 -16.16
C GLY A 320 -2.59 -7.62 -16.72
N GLY A 321 -1.94 -7.76 -17.87
CA GLY A 321 -1.91 -8.98 -18.67
C GLY A 321 -1.94 -8.67 -20.17
N SER A 322 -2.87 -9.27 -20.91
CA SER A 322 -2.98 -9.09 -22.36
C SER A 322 -4.12 -8.13 -22.73
N ASP A 323 -3.80 -7.11 -23.52
CA ASP A 323 -4.76 -6.22 -24.18
C ASP A 323 -5.86 -6.98 -24.94
N LYS A 324 -5.55 -8.16 -25.49
CA LYS A 324 -6.53 -8.96 -26.25
C LYS A 324 -7.63 -9.46 -25.34
N LEU A 325 -7.20 -9.93 -24.18
CA LEU A 325 -8.05 -10.50 -23.16
C LEU A 325 -8.86 -9.37 -22.51
N ALA A 326 -8.23 -8.22 -22.24
CA ALA A 326 -8.90 -7.00 -21.82
C ALA A 326 -10.04 -6.58 -22.77
N LEU A 327 -9.77 -6.49 -24.08
CA LEU A 327 -10.78 -6.12 -25.08
C LEU A 327 -11.88 -7.17 -25.22
N ALA A 328 -11.56 -8.47 -25.06
CA ALA A 328 -12.54 -9.54 -25.07
C ALA A 328 -13.49 -9.48 -23.86
N ILE A 329 -12.97 -9.12 -22.67
CA ILE A 329 -13.78 -8.87 -21.48
C ILE A 329 -14.67 -7.64 -21.71
N ALA A 330 -14.09 -6.52 -22.18
CA ALA A 330 -14.86 -5.30 -22.49
C ALA A 330 -15.97 -5.54 -23.52
N GLY A 331 -15.75 -6.47 -24.45
CA GLY A 331 -16.75 -6.91 -25.43
C GLY A 331 -18.07 -7.35 -24.79
N ARG A 332 -18.05 -7.91 -23.57
CA ARG A 332 -19.26 -8.33 -22.85
C ARG A 332 -20.22 -7.18 -22.51
N PHE A 333 -19.76 -5.93 -22.63
CA PHE A 333 -20.53 -4.71 -22.37
C PHE A 333 -20.85 -3.92 -23.66
N ALA A 334 -20.32 -4.36 -24.80
CA ALA A 334 -20.40 -3.62 -26.06
C ALA A 334 -21.65 -3.99 -26.88
N THR A 335 -22.54 -3.02 -27.06
CA THR A 335 -23.72 -3.14 -27.95
C THR A 335 -23.39 -2.89 -29.42
N GLN A 336 -22.24 -2.29 -29.71
CA GLN A 336 -21.72 -2.00 -31.04
C GLN A 336 -20.19 -1.99 -31.01
N ASP A 337 -19.55 -2.13 -32.17
CA ASP A 337 -18.09 -1.97 -32.29
C ASP A 337 -17.70 -0.55 -31.88
N ILE A 338 -16.76 -0.41 -30.95
CA ILE A 338 -16.30 0.88 -30.41
C ILE A 338 -14.76 0.93 -30.46
N LEU A 339 -14.22 2.09 -30.82
CA LEU A 339 -12.79 2.35 -30.76
C LEU A 339 -12.33 2.37 -29.30
N ALA A 340 -11.53 1.38 -28.92
CA ALA A 340 -10.93 1.31 -27.59
C ALA A 340 -9.77 2.31 -27.51
N PHE A 341 -8.80 2.16 -28.41
CA PHE A 341 -7.59 2.98 -28.43
C PHE A 341 -6.91 2.95 -29.80
N ASN A 342 -6.00 3.90 -29.97
CA ASN A 342 -4.95 3.89 -30.97
C ASN A 342 -3.61 3.78 -30.25
N LYS A 343 -2.68 3.00 -30.78
CA LYS A 343 -1.31 2.94 -30.26
C LYS A 343 -0.28 3.01 -31.38
N GLN A 344 0.88 3.56 -31.07
CA GLN A 344 2.01 3.64 -32.01
C GLN A 344 3.30 3.81 -31.22
N ALA A 345 4.37 3.11 -31.61
CA ALA A 345 5.71 3.44 -31.11
C ALA A 345 6.15 4.82 -31.63
N ILE A 346 6.54 5.71 -30.72
CA ILE A 346 7.00 7.07 -31.05
C ILE A 346 8.29 7.34 -30.26
N ASN A 347 9.43 7.26 -30.94
CA ASN A 347 10.74 7.41 -30.28
C ASN A 347 11.79 8.03 -31.22
N LYS A 348 13.02 8.24 -30.71
CA LYS A 348 14.09 8.88 -31.49
C LYS A 348 14.50 8.06 -32.71
N SER A 349 14.36 6.73 -32.65
CA SER A 349 14.64 5.84 -33.78
C SER A 349 13.56 5.87 -34.86
N GLY A 350 12.34 6.32 -34.55
CA GLY A 350 11.31 6.62 -35.54
C GLY A 350 9.88 6.32 -35.06
N LEU A 351 8.99 6.14 -36.04
CA LEU A 351 7.59 5.84 -35.82
C LEU A 351 7.30 4.37 -36.16
N GLY A 352 6.63 3.67 -35.25
CA GLY A 352 6.08 2.34 -35.50
C GLY A 352 4.85 2.40 -36.40
N THR A 353 4.32 1.23 -36.80
CA THR A 353 3.04 1.17 -37.51
C THR A 353 1.90 1.49 -36.53
N PRO A 354 1.02 2.46 -36.85
CA PRO A 354 -0.16 2.72 -36.03
C PRO A 354 -1.08 1.50 -35.96
N VAL A 355 -1.54 1.18 -34.75
CA VAL A 355 -2.54 0.13 -34.49
C VAL A 355 -3.81 0.78 -33.97
N GLN A 356 -4.93 0.43 -34.58
CA GLN A 356 -6.26 0.81 -34.14
C GLN A 356 -6.97 -0.42 -33.57
N ALA A 357 -7.36 -0.37 -32.30
CA ALA A 357 -8.00 -1.49 -31.62
C ALA A 357 -9.48 -1.19 -31.32
N LEU A 358 -10.35 -2.13 -31.66
CA LEU A 358 -11.79 -2.03 -31.43
C LEU A 358 -12.22 -3.00 -30.35
N VAL A 359 -13.09 -2.56 -29.43
CA VAL A 359 -13.96 -3.48 -28.70
C VAL A 359 -15.02 -3.97 -29.68
N LYS A 360 -15.17 -5.29 -29.79
CA LYS A 360 -16.16 -5.90 -30.68
C LYS A 360 -17.50 -6.05 -29.97
N GLN A 361 -18.58 -5.76 -30.70
CA GLN A 361 -19.94 -5.96 -30.19
C GLN A 361 -20.17 -7.42 -29.80
N HIS A 362 -20.94 -7.63 -28.73
CA HIS A 362 -21.36 -8.95 -28.30
C HIS A 362 -22.84 -9.19 -28.65
N SER A 363 -23.21 -10.44 -28.91
CA SER A 363 -24.59 -10.81 -29.27
C SER A 363 -25.57 -10.68 -28.10
N ALA A 364 -25.06 -10.77 -26.87
CA ALA A 364 -25.80 -10.58 -25.62
C ALA A 364 -24.96 -9.71 -24.67
N PRO A 365 -24.91 -8.38 -24.86
CA PRO A 365 -24.12 -7.50 -24.02
C PRO A 365 -24.84 -7.20 -22.70
N TYR A 366 -24.09 -7.04 -21.62
CA TYR A 366 -24.61 -6.48 -20.37
C TYR A 366 -24.70 -4.96 -20.52
N ASN A 367 -25.91 -4.42 -20.55
CA ASN A 367 -26.19 -3.01 -20.87
C ASN A 367 -26.94 -2.26 -19.75
N LYS A 368 -27.05 -2.89 -18.56
CA LYS A 368 -27.52 -2.25 -17.33
C LYS A 368 -26.37 -1.44 -16.70
N PRO A 369 -26.61 -0.61 -15.67
CA PRO A 369 -25.55 0.19 -15.05
C PRO A 369 -24.36 -0.67 -14.58
N VAL A 370 -23.14 -0.22 -14.87
CA VAL A 370 -21.89 -0.85 -14.49
C VAL A 370 -21.04 0.15 -13.70
N TYR A 371 -20.50 -0.28 -12.56
CA TYR A 371 -19.56 0.51 -11.75
C TYR A 371 -18.19 -0.17 -11.80
N LEU A 372 -17.21 0.50 -12.41
CA LEU A 372 -15.86 -0.03 -12.57
C LEU A 372 -14.97 0.50 -11.46
N LEU A 373 -14.47 -0.39 -10.60
CA LEU A 373 -13.62 -0.03 -9.47
C LEU A 373 -12.14 -0.10 -9.85
N THR A 374 -11.42 1.01 -9.70
CA THR A 374 -9.98 1.13 -10.02
C THR A 374 -9.17 1.62 -8.82
N SER A 375 -7.85 1.35 -8.85
CA SER A 375 -6.90 1.90 -7.88
C SER A 375 -5.60 2.34 -8.58
N GLN A 376 -4.68 2.94 -7.83
CA GLN A 376 -3.35 3.32 -8.32
C GLN A 376 -2.43 2.15 -8.69
N ILE A 377 -2.81 0.90 -8.39
CA ILE A 377 -2.12 -0.31 -8.87
C ILE A 377 -2.86 -1.01 -10.03
N THR A 378 -3.97 -0.44 -10.50
CA THR A 378 -4.58 -0.84 -11.77
C THR A 378 -3.65 -0.40 -12.90
N THR A 379 -2.94 -1.36 -13.51
CA THR A 379 -1.80 -1.14 -14.42
C THR A 379 -1.99 -1.87 -15.76
N SER A 380 -1.31 -1.39 -16.82
CA SER A 380 -1.13 -2.10 -18.10
C SER A 380 -2.47 -2.50 -18.75
N ALA A 381 -2.68 -3.75 -19.14
CA ALA A 381 -3.92 -4.20 -19.79
C ALA A 381 -5.20 -3.88 -18.98
N ALA A 382 -5.12 -3.73 -17.66
CA ALA A 382 -6.25 -3.31 -16.83
C ALA A 382 -6.61 -1.83 -17.05
N GLU A 383 -5.62 -0.98 -17.37
CA GLU A 383 -5.85 0.39 -17.81
C GLU A 383 -6.42 0.44 -19.22
N ILE A 384 -5.99 -0.46 -20.11
CA ILE A 384 -6.57 -0.61 -21.44
C ILE A 384 -8.04 -1.03 -21.36
N PHE A 385 -8.36 -1.97 -20.48
CA PHE A 385 -9.75 -2.32 -20.16
C PHE A 385 -10.52 -1.13 -19.61
N THR A 386 -9.93 -0.35 -18.69
CA THR A 386 -10.56 0.85 -18.14
C THR A 386 -10.85 1.88 -19.23
N MET A 387 -9.88 2.17 -20.10
CA MET A 387 -10.02 3.08 -21.23
C MET A 387 -11.13 2.63 -22.19
N ALA A 388 -11.21 1.34 -22.47
CA ALA A 388 -12.27 0.75 -23.30
C ALA A 388 -13.66 0.87 -22.64
N MET A 389 -13.75 0.49 -21.37
CA MET A 389 -15.01 0.52 -20.60
C MET A 389 -15.58 1.93 -20.45
N ARG A 390 -14.73 2.95 -20.32
CA ARG A 390 -15.16 4.36 -20.24
C ARG A 390 -15.83 4.91 -21.49
N GLN A 391 -15.71 4.23 -22.63
CA GLN A 391 -16.43 4.63 -23.84
C GLN A 391 -17.93 4.28 -23.75
N PHE A 392 -18.36 3.45 -22.80
CA PHE A 392 -19.75 3.07 -22.63
C PHE A 392 -20.48 4.02 -21.68
N SER A 393 -21.61 4.59 -22.15
CA SER A 393 -22.40 5.55 -21.36
C SER A 393 -23.06 4.98 -20.10
N HIS A 394 -23.09 3.65 -19.94
CA HIS A 394 -23.66 2.96 -18.78
C HIS A 394 -22.58 2.54 -17.76
N VAL A 395 -21.30 2.89 -18.00
CA VAL A 395 -20.19 2.61 -17.09
C VAL A 395 -19.82 3.86 -16.30
N THR A 396 -19.75 3.72 -14.96
CA THR A 396 -19.24 4.74 -14.05
C THR A 396 -18.00 4.21 -13.32
N GLN A 397 -16.82 4.75 -13.64
CA GLN A 397 -15.60 4.49 -12.88
C GLN A 397 -15.66 5.13 -11.48
N VAL A 398 -15.34 4.35 -10.43
CA VAL A 398 -15.30 4.74 -9.01
C VAL A 398 -13.98 4.23 -8.41
N GLY A 399 -13.37 4.95 -7.47
CA GLY A 399 -12.14 4.50 -6.79
C GLY A 399 -11.05 5.54 -6.85
N GLU A 400 -9.81 5.11 -7.08
CA GLU A 400 -8.64 5.99 -7.28
C GLU A 400 -8.23 5.99 -8.76
N GLU A 401 -7.40 6.95 -9.17
CA GLU A 401 -6.79 6.96 -10.51
C GLU A 401 -5.95 5.71 -10.77
N THR A 402 -5.87 5.29 -12.03
CA THR A 402 -5.01 4.17 -12.44
C THR A 402 -3.52 4.55 -12.41
N SER A 403 -2.61 3.59 -12.61
CA SER A 403 -1.17 3.82 -12.44
C SER A 403 -0.55 4.73 -13.51
N GLY A 404 -1.13 4.84 -14.71
CA GLY A 404 -0.55 5.62 -15.80
C GLY A 404 0.67 4.94 -16.43
N GLU A 405 0.57 3.62 -16.62
CA GLU A 405 1.58 2.71 -17.16
C GLU A 405 0.95 1.94 -18.34
N PHE A 406 0.69 2.66 -19.43
CA PHE A 406 -0.11 2.18 -20.56
C PHE A 406 0.69 1.45 -21.63
N SER A 407 1.90 1.92 -21.93
CA SER A 407 2.76 1.34 -22.96
C SER A 407 2.92 -0.17 -22.77
N ASP A 408 2.97 -0.94 -23.85
CA ASP A 408 3.53 -2.29 -23.76
C ASP A 408 5.01 -2.18 -23.33
N VAL A 409 5.49 -3.17 -22.61
CA VAL A 409 6.91 -3.27 -22.28
C VAL A 409 7.71 -3.68 -23.53
N LEU A 410 8.65 -2.85 -23.94
CA LEU A 410 9.71 -3.24 -24.86
C LEU A 410 10.91 -3.78 -24.08
N SER A 411 11.10 -5.09 -24.11
CA SER A 411 12.19 -5.76 -23.40
C SER A 411 13.46 -5.89 -24.23
N PHE A 412 14.61 -5.79 -23.56
CA PHE A 412 15.93 -6.04 -24.13
C PHE A 412 16.80 -6.85 -23.16
N THR A 413 17.46 -7.87 -23.68
CA THR A 413 18.61 -8.51 -23.02
C THR A 413 19.85 -7.64 -23.20
N LEU A 414 20.46 -7.24 -22.10
CA LEU A 414 21.73 -6.52 -22.07
C LEU A 414 22.91 -7.45 -22.44
N PRO A 415 24.05 -6.91 -22.89
CA PRO A 415 25.20 -7.72 -23.29
C PRO A 415 25.68 -8.74 -22.25
N ASN A 416 25.57 -8.41 -20.95
CA ASN A 416 25.93 -9.27 -19.82
C ASN A 416 24.83 -10.25 -19.38
N GLY A 417 23.70 -10.32 -20.10
CA GLY A 417 22.62 -11.25 -19.82
C GLY A 417 21.55 -10.75 -18.85
N TRP A 418 21.67 -9.52 -18.34
CA TRP A 418 20.59 -8.88 -17.58
C TRP A 418 19.44 -8.51 -18.50
N GLU A 419 18.24 -8.37 -17.94
CA GLU A 419 17.05 -7.99 -18.68
C GLU A 419 16.62 -6.58 -18.29
N MET A 420 16.13 -5.81 -19.25
CA MET A 420 15.50 -4.52 -19.00
C MET A 420 14.22 -4.36 -19.78
N GLY A 421 13.29 -3.59 -19.22
CA GLY A 421 12.06 -3.16 -19.88
C GLY A 421 12.03 -1.64 -20.01
N LEU A 422 11.34 -1.13 -21.04
CA LEU A 422 11.05 0.29 -21.19
C LEU A 422 9.75 0.53 -21.96
N SER A 423 9.18 1.72 -21.79
CA SER A 423 7.95 2.16 -22.45
C SER A 423 8.23 2.86 -23.79
N ASN A 424 7.78 2.28 -24.91
CA ASN A 424 8.02 2.81 -26.25
C ASN A 424 6.74 3.10 -27.07
N GLU A 425 5.56 2.68 -26.61
CA GLU A 425 4.29 2.83 -27.33
C GLU A 425 3.40 3.90 -26.69
N VAL A 426 2.91 4.84 -27.50
CA VAL A 426 1.99 5.89 -27.05
C VAL A 426 0.56 5.46 -27.31
N TYR A 427 -0.18 5.16 -26.25
CA TYR A 427 -1.60 4.86 -26.28
C TYR A 427 -2.43 6.15 -26.26
N ARG A 428 -3.52 6.15 -27.03
CA ARG A 428 -4.49 7.23 -27.08
C ARG A 428 -5.91 6.70 -27.13
N ASN A 429 -6.81 7.29 -26.35
CA ASN A 429 -8.23 6.96 -26.42
C ASN A 429 -8.86 7.44 -27.75
N ALA A 430 -10.17 7.23 -27.91
CA ALA A 430 -10.92 7.66 -29.10
C ALA A 430 -10.89 9.19 -29.33
N GLN A 431 -10.64 9.97 -28.28
CA GLN A 431 -10.53 11.44 -28.32
C GLN A 431 -9.09 11.91 -28.59
N GLY A 432 -8.11 11.00 -28.65
CA GLY A 432 -6.70 11.31 -28.88
C GLY A 432 -5.90 11.61 -27.61
N GLU A 433 -6.50 11.47 -26.43
CA GLU A 433 -5.89 11.75 -25.12
C GLU A 433 -4.95 10.62 -24.70
N ASN A 434 -3.80 11.00 -24.12
CA ASN A 434 -2.81 10.07 -23.55
C ASN A 434 -2.86 10.17 -22.02
N PHE A 435 -2.83 9.03 -21.34
CA PHE A 435 -2.91 8.92 -19.87
C PHE A 435 -1.63 8.35 -19.24
N GLU A 436 -0.57 8.10 -20.02
CA GLU A 436 0.75 7.76 -19.49
C GLU A 436 1.19 8.79 -18.42
N ARG A 437 1.94 8.34 -17.41
CA ARG A 437 2.35 9.10 -16.19
C ARG A 437 1.23 9.41 -15.20
N VAL A 438 0.04 9.80 -15.69
CA VAL A 438 -1.03 10.35 -14.83
C VAL A 438 -2.10 9.32 -14.46
N GLY A 439 -2.36 8.34 -15.32
CA GLY A 439 -3.46 7.41 -15.17
C GLY A 439 -4.82 8.01 -15.56
N ILE A 440 -5.85 7.19 -15.51
CA ILE A 440 -7.23 7.58 -15.77
C ILE A 440 -7.92 7.92 -14.46
N SER A 441 -8.18 9.21 -14.23
CA SER A 441 -8.94 9.66 -13.07
C SER A 441 -10.38 9.13 -13.10
N PRO A 442 -10.91 8.67 -11.94
CA PRO A 442 -12.27 8.14 -11.84
C PRO A 442 -13.30 9.25 -11.91
N HIS A 443 -14.55 8.89 -12.26
CA HIS A 443 -15.66 9.86 -12.21
C HIS A 443 -16.01 10.22 -10.77
N ILE A 444 -15.89 9.25 -9.86
CA ILE A 444 -16.08 9.42 -8.42
C ILE A 444 -14.81 8.96 -7.71
N ASN A 445 -14.16 9.88 -6.99
CA ASN A 445 -12.99 9.54 -6.19
C ASN A 445 -13.42 9.00 -4.81
N VAL A 446 -13.02 7.76 -4.51
CA VAL A 446 -13.19 7.07 -3.23
C VAL A 446 -11.92 6.25 -3.00
N SER A 447 -11.44 6.17 -1.75
CA SER A 447 -10.31 5.31 -1.41
C SER A 447 -10.54 3.88 -1.94
N ALA A 448 -9.55 3.37 -2.66
CA ALA A 448 -9.61 2.03 -3.25
C ALA A 448 -9.03 0.95 -2.33
N PHE A 449 -8.25 1.38 -1.33
CA PHE A 449 -7.63 0.56 -0.31
C PHE A 449 -7.39 1.42 0.93
N ASN A 450 -7.60 0.87 2.12
CA ASN A 450 -6.91 1.31 3.32
C ASN A 450 -6.82 0.11 4.28
N THR A 451 -5.83 0.09 5.15
CA THR A 451 -5.66 -1.03 6.11
C THR A 451 -6.87 -1.18 7.03
N TYR A 452 -7.57 -0.07 7.32
CA TYR A 452 -8.76 -0.11 8.17
C TYR A 452 -9.99 -0.74 7.51
N GLU A 453 -10.21 -0.50 6.22
CA GLU A 453 -11.19 -1.21 5.39
C GLU A 453 -10.97 -2.72 5.46
N MET A 454 -9.71 -3.15 5.49
CA MET A 454 -9.37 -4.55 5.63
C MET A 454 -9.73 -5.11 7.00
N ASP A 455 -9.32 -4.40 8.06
CA ASP A 455 -9.61 -4.77 9.44
C ASP A 455 -11.13 -4.73 9.76
N SER A 456 -11.87 -3.85 9.09
CA SER A 456 -13.33 -3.73 9.25
C SER A 456 -14.12 -4.65 8.32
N HIS A 457 -13.43 -5.42 7.46
CA HIS A 457 -14.03 -6.29 6.44
C HIS A 457 -14.98 -5.59 5.47
N HIS A 458 -14.68 -4.34 5.10
CA HIS A 458 -15.51 -3.56 4.19
C HIS A 458 -14.68 -2.68 3.23
N PHE A 459 -15.29 -2.16 2.17
CA PHE A 459 -14.63 -1.32 1.17
C PHE A 459 -15.49 -0.11 0.87
N ALA A 460 -14.98 1.11 1.10
CA ALA A 460 -15.75 2.32 0.85
C ALA A 460 -16.21 2.45 -0.61
N SER A 461 -15.44 1.88 -1.56
CA SER A 461 -15.81 1.83 -2.98
C SER A 461 -17.06 0.99 -3.24
N TYR A 462 -17.24 -0.14 -2.56
CA TYR A 462 -18.44 -0.98 -2.64
C TYR A 462 -19.61 -0.28 -1.97
N ASP A 463 -19.38 0.24 -0.76
CA ASP A 463 -20.40 0.93 0.02
C ASP A 463 -20.95 2.14 -0.73
N TYR A 464 -20.08 2.93 -1.34
CA TYR A 464 -20.49 4.05 -2.17
C TYR A 464 -21.44 3.61 -3.27
N VAL A 465 -21.10 2.56 -4.03
CA VAL A 465 -21.91 2.11 -5.16
C VAL A 465 -23.26 1.59 -4.70
N LEU A 466 -23.29 0.75 -3.67
CA LEU A 466 -24.53 0.17 -3.14
C LEU A 466 -25.45 1.26 -2.59
N ASN A 467 -24.92 2.21 -1.80
CA ASN A 467 -25.68 3.33 -1.28
C ASN A 467 -26.19 4.26 -2.40
N HIS A 468 -25.36 4.52 -3.42
CA HIS A 468 -25.77 5.32 -4.59
C HIS A 468 -26.94 4.69 -5.35
N LEU A 469 -27.00 3.36 -5.40
CA LEU A 469 -28.10 2.60 -5.99
C LEU A 469 -29.33 2.48 -5.07
N GLY A 470 -29.29 3.06 -3.86
CA GLY A 470 -30.33 2.90 -2.84
C GLY A 470 -30.44 1.46 -2.34
N LYS A 471 -29.36 0.68 -2.45
CA LYS A 471 -29.25 -0.69 -1.97
C LYS A 471 -28.49 -0.70 -0.65
N GLN A 472 -28.71 -1.74 0.14
CA GLN A 472 -28.02 -1.91 1.40
C GLN A 472 -26.57 -2.31 1.15
N SER A 473 -25.63 -1.45 1.57
CA SER A 473 -24.23 -1.84 1.71
C SER A 473 -23.97 -2.63 2.98
N TYR A 474 -24.86 -2.47 3.97
CA TYR A 474 -24.88 -3.18 5.24
C TYR A 474 -26.31 -3.48 5.66
N LEU A 475 -26.47 -4.54 6.45
CA LEU A 475 -27.65 -4.65 7.30
C LEU A 475 -27.58 -3.53 8.36
N PRO A 476 -28.59 -2.63 8.47
CA PRO A 476 -28.66 -1.67 9.55
C PRO A 476 -28.46 -2.37 10.90
N LEU A 477 -27.75 -1.72 11.80
CA LEU A 477 -27.63 -2.17 13.18
C LEU A 477 -28.32 -1.15 14.06
N GLU A 478 -29.34 -1.58 14.80
CA GLU A 478 -30.01 -0.70 15.74
C GLU A 478 -29.22 -0.63 17.07
N PRO A 479 -29.27 0.49 17.82
CA PRO A 479 -28.59 0.62 19.11
C PRO A 479 -28.85 -0.52 20.11
N HIS A 480 -30.07 -1.05 20.12
CA HIS A 480 -30.46 -2.14 21.01
C HIS A 480 -29.89 -3.50 20.56
N GLU A 481 -29.75 -3.72 19.26
CA GLU A 481 -29.12 -4.93 18.69
C GLU A 481 -27.61 -4.90 18.90
N PHE A 482 -26.98 -3.73 18.71
CA PHE A 482 -25.58 -3.50 19.09
C PHE A 482 -25.37 -3.81 20.56
N THR A 483 -26.24 -3.29 21.43
CA THR A 483 -26.15 -3.55 22.88
C THR A 483 -26.25 -5.03 23.20
N ALA A 484 -27.15 -5.77 22.56
CA ALA A 484 -27.31 -7.20 22.78
C ALA A 484 -26.06 -7.99 22.36
N GLN A 485 -25.55 -7.75 21.14
CA GLN A 485 -24.37 -8.45 20.62
C GLN A 485 -23.10 -8.13 21.40
N VAL A 486 -22.90 -6.88 21.83
CA VAL A 486 -21.77 -6.52 22.71
C VAL A 486 -21.85 -7.29 24.03
N ASN A 487 -23.02 -7.42 24.64
CA ASN A 487 -23.17 -8.20 25.87
C ASN A 487 -22.88 -9.70 25.65
N GLU A 488 -23.24 -10.25 24.50
CA GLU A 488 -22.93 -11.64 24.13
C GLU A 488 -21.41 -11.85 24.00
N ILE A 489 -20.73 -10.99 23.24
CA ILE A 489 -19.26 -11.02 23.08
C ILE A 489 -18.57 -10.85 24.44
N MET A 490 -18.99 -9.87 25.24
CA MET A 490 -18.40 -9.66 26.57
C MET A 490 -18.59 -10.87 27.49
N ALA A 491 -19.72 -11.57 27.40
CA ALA A 491 -19.98 -12.77 28.17
C ALA A 491 -19.14 -13.97 27.69
N GLU A 492 -19.00 -14.14 26.38
CA GLU A 492 -18.19 -15.19 25.76
C GLU A 492 -16.70 -15.03 26.11
N TYR A 493 -16.18 -13.82 25.93
CA TYR A 493 -14.77 -13.52 26.11
C TYR A 493 -14.40 -13.07 27.52
N HIS A 494 -15.37 -13.03 28.44
CA HIS A 494 -15.20 -12.60 29.84
C HIS A 494 -14.62 -11.19 29.97
N LEU A 495 -15.02 -10.28 29.09
CA LEU A 495 -14.61 -8.87 29.14
C LEU A 495 -15.29 -8.19 30.35
N PRO A 496 -14.54 -7.63 31.31
CA PRO A 496 -15.15 -7.14 32.54
C PRO A 496 -15.97 -5.88 32.33
N GLY A 497 -15.43 -4.89 31.62
CA GLY A 497 -16.08 -3.60 31.41
C GLY A 497 -15.67 -2.94 30.10
N LEU A 498 -16.62 -2.21 29.52
CA LEU A 498 -16.47 -1.45 28.28
C LEU A 498 -17.27 -0.16 28.35
N SER A 499 -16.67 0.95 27.94
CA SER A 499 -17.34 2.21 27.63
C SER A 499 -17.28 2.47 26.14
N ALA A 500 -18.39 2.82 25.52
CA ALA A 500 -18.50 3.00 24.07
C ALA A 500 -19.26 4.28 23.71
N ALA A 501 -18.74 5.03 22.73
CA ALA A 501 -19.45 6.14 22.09
C ALA A 501 -19.31 6.05 20.57
N ILE A 502 -20.42 6.32 19.86
CA ILE A 502 -20.51 6.18 18.40
C ILE A 502 -21.07 7.47 17.82
N ILE A 503 -20.41 7.95 16.78
CA ILE A 503 -20.72 9.17 16.04
C ILE A 503 -21.15 8.75 14.64
N HIS A 504 -22.29 9.28 14.19
CA HIS A 504 -22.81 9.15 12.84
C HIS A 504 -23.06 10.55 12.29
N GLU A 505 -22.45 10.88 11.14
CA GLU A 505 -22.57 12.18 10.47
C GLU A 505 -22.36 13.38 11.42
N GLY A 506 -21.36 13.27 12.30
CA GLY A 506 -20.99 14.32 13.27
C GLY A 506 -21.87 14.39 14.53
N ALA A 507 -22.96 13.61 14.61
CA ALA A 507 -23.81 13.51 15.79
C ALA A 507 -23.44 12.28 16.64
N THR A 508 -23.42 12.41 17.97
CA THR A 508 -23.27 11.23 18.85
C THR A 508 -24.61 10.51 18.91
N VAL A 509 -24.69 9.31 18.35
CA VAL A 509 -25.93 8.53 18.22
C VAL A 509 -26.04 7.39 19.23
N PHE A 510 -24.91 6.98 19.82
CA PHE A 510 -24.84 6.02 20.90
C PHE A 510 -23.78 6.44 21.90
N SER A 511 -24.07 6.29 23.20
CA SER A 511 -23.10 6.47 24.27
C SER A 511 -23.56 5.68 25.49
N SER A 512 -22.84 4.63 25.86
CA SER A 512 -23.20 3.74 26.98
C SER A 512 -21.99 3.03 27.58
N GLY A 513 -22.18 2.48 28.77
CA GLY A 513 -21.25 1.51 29.37
C GLY A 513 -21.85 0.11 29.43
N PHE A 514 -20.98 -0.87 29.58
CA PHE A 514 -21.27 -2.30 29.66
C PHE A 514 -20.40 -2.94 30.73
N GLY A 515 -20.93 -3.97 31.40
CA GLY A 515 -20.21 -4.69 32.43
C GLY A 515 -19.88 -3.83 33.66
N VAL A 516 -18.73 -4.09 34.27
CA VAL A 516 -18.33 -3.56 35.57
C VAL A 516 -16.94 -2.92 35.54
N GLN A 517 -16.80 -1.81 36.27
CA GLN A 517 -15.54 -1.07 36.36
C GLN A 517 -14.63 -1.59 37.49
N ASP A 518 -15.13 -2.46 38.36
CA ASP A 518 -14.40 -3.00 39.52
C ASP A 518 -14.94 -4.38 39.97
N LEU A 519 -14.25 -5.02 40.91
CA LEU A 519 -14.66 -6.31 41.50
C LEU A 519 -15.86 -6.21 42.46
N ASN A 520 -16.35 -4.99 42.76
CA ASN A 520 -17.55 -4.78 43.57
C ASN A 520 -18.83 -4.73 42.72
N ASN A 521 -18.72 -4.98 41.42
CA ASN A 521 -19.79 -4.91 40.43
C ASN A 521 -20.36 -3.50 40.24
N THR A 522 -19.53 -2.45 40.39
CA THR A 522 -19.94 -1.10 40.01
C THR A 522 -20.09 -1.03 38.49
N ALA A 523 -21.25 -0.62 37.99
CA ALA A 523 -21.54 -0.58 36.56
C ALA A 523 -20.69 0.46 35.82
N VAL A 524 -20.24 0.12 34.61
CA VAL A 524 -19.60 1.09 33.69
C VAL A 524 -20.66 1.98 33.06
N SER A 525 -20.31 3.24 32.80
CA SER A 525 -21.08 4.17 31.98
C SER A 525 -20.19 4.83 30.91
N ALA A 526 -20.80 5.63 30.02
CA ALA A 526 -20.07 6.46 29.08
C ALA A 526 -19.17 7.54 29.75
N ASP A 527 -19.49 7.88 31.00
CA ASP A 527 -18.78 8.84 31.83
C ASP A 527 -17.82 8.17 32.83
N THR A 528 -17.70 6.84 32.82
CA THR A 528 -16.67 6.16 33.61
C THR A 528 -15.29 6.51 33.03
N PRO A 529 -14.33 7.02 33.83
CA PRO A 529 -12.99 7.31 33.36
C PRO A 529 -12.15 6.03 33.20
N PHE A 530 -11.44 5.91 32.09
CA PHE A 530 -10.48 4.84 31.79
C PHE A 530 -9.11 5.44 31.46
N PHE A 531 -8.04 4.69 31.75
CA PHE A 531 -6.75 4.95 31.13
C PHE A 531 -6.85 4.73 29.62
N LEU A 532 -6.17 5.57 28.85
CA LEU A 532 -6.24 5.55 27.38
C LEU A 532 -5.13 4.75 26.72
N ALA A 533 -4.11 4.34 27.47
CA ALA A 533 -2.88 3.79 26.90
C ALA A 533 -2.43 4.67 25.71
N SER A 534 -2.00 4.07 24.60
CA SER A 534 -1.41 4.81 23.48
C SER A 534 -2.36 5.75 22.73
N VAL A 535 -3.68 5.73 22.95
CA VAL A 535 -4.57 6.82 22.46
C VAL A 535 -4.18 8.17 23.09
N SER A 536 -3.45 8.18 24.21
CA SER A 536 -2.83 9.39 24.77
C SER A 536 -1.96 10.16 23.76
N LYS A 537 -1.32 9.48 22.81
CA LYS A 537 -0.36 10.09 21.87
C LYS A 537 -1.02 11.09 20.93
N VAL A 538 -2.26 10.84 20.48
CA VAL A 538 -2.96 11.81 19.63
C VAL A 538 -3.32 13.10 20.39
N LEU A 539 -3.48 13.04 21.71
CA LEU A 539 -3.64 14.22 22.57
C LEU A 539 -2.31 14.95 22.79
N VAL A 540 -1.19 14.22 22.81
CA VAL A 540 0.16 14.81 22.74
C VAL A 540 0.33 15.57 21.42
N GLY A 541 -0.03 14.92 20.31
CA GLY A 541 -0.01 15.49 18.96
C GLY A 541 -0.85 16.76 18.84
N ALA A 542 -2.07 16.76 19.39
CA ALA A 542 -2.92 17.95 19.42
C ALA A 542 -2.31 19.10 20.25
N THR A 543 -1.66 18.78 21.38
CA THR A 543 -0.98 19.78 22.21
C THR A 543 0.20 20.43 21.45
N LEU A 544 0.99 19.62 20.74
CA LEU A 544 2.06 20.09 19.85
C LEU A 544 1.52 20.93 18.69
N ALA A 545 0.46 20.47 18.03
CA ALA A 545 -0.20 21.18 16.94
C ALA A 545 -0.68 22.56 17.38
N GLN A 546 -1.25 22.67 18.58
CA GLN A 546 -1.69 23.95 19.12
C GLN A 546 -0.51 24.88 19.44
N ALA A 547 0.62 24.36 19.92
CA ALA A 547 1.85 25.13 20.13
C ALA A 547 2.45 25.63 18.80
N LEU A 548 2.40 24.81 17.74
CA LEU A 548 2.82 25.17 16.38
C LEU A 548 1.92 26.25 15.76
N ASP A 549 0.60 26.11 15.88
CA ASP A 549 -0.38 27.12 15.40
C ASP A 549 -0.18 28.47 16.11
N LYS A 550 0.23 28.45 17.38
CA LYS A 550 0.61 29.64 18.16
C LYS A 550 2.04 30.14 17.89
N LYS A 551 2.79 29.48 17.00
CA LYS A 551 4.18 29.80 16.64
C LYS A 551 5.15 29.77 17.83
N HIS A 552 4.89 28.91 18.81
CA HIS A 552 5.77 28.75 19.98
C HIS A 552 6.95 27.82 19.71
N ILE A 553 6.78 26.90 18.75
CA ILE A 553 7.79 25.96 18.26
C ILE A 553 7.73 25.88 16.72
N SER A 554 8.72 25.22 16.11
CA SER A 554 8.67 24.76 14.72
C SER A 554 8.78 23.24 14.68
N LEU A 555 8.18 22.60 13.68
CA LEU A 555 8.19 21.14 13.57
C LEU A 555 9.60 20.60 13.25
N ASP A 556 10.39 21.40 12.54
CA ASP A 556 11.79 21.07 12.19
C ASP A 556 12.81 21.61 13.21
N GLU A 557 12.33 22.16 14.34
CA GLU A 557 13.18 22.55 15.46
C GLU A 557 13.89 21.32 16.05
N LYS A 558 15.21 21.44 16.24
CA LYS A 558 16.05 20.33 16.70
C LYS A 558 15.85 20.05 18.19
N ILE A 559 15.85 18.77 18.55
CA ILE A 559 15.54 18.32 19.91
C ILE A 559 16.75 18.44 20.84
N ALA A 560 17.95 18.08 20.37
CA ALA A 560 19.15 18.06 21.22
C ALA A 560 19.39 19.38 22.00
N PRO A 561 19.23 20.59 21.42
CA PRO A 561 19.41 21.85 22.16
C PRO A 561 18.37 22.13 23.26
N LEU A 562 17.26 21.39 23.28
CA LEU A 562 16.17 21.57 24.26
C LEU A 562 16.35 20.70 25.51
N LEU A 563 17.30 19.76 25.49
CA LEU A 563 17.52 18.80 26.56
C LEU A 563 18.58 19.30 27.55
N PRO A 564 18.45 18.98 28.84
CA PRO A 564 19.44 19.35 29.86
C PRO A 564 20.67 18.43 29.88
N PHE A 565 20.79 17.50 28.93
CA PHE A 565 21.90 16.57 28.78
C PHE A 565 22.23 16.38 27.28
N PRO A 566 23.46 15.95 26.93
CA PRO A 566 23.81 15.65 25.55
C PRO A 566 23.04 14.42 25.04
N LEU A 567 22.26 14.63 23.97
CA LEU A 567 21.61 13.57 23.22
C LEU A 567 22.64 12.78 22.41
N TYR A 568 22.60 11.46 22.54
CA TYR A 568 23.36 10.52 21.75
C TYR A 568 22.41 9.79 20.78
N VAL A 569 22.87 9.67 19.54
CA VAL A 569 22.33 8.78 18.51
C VAL A 569 23.55 8.30 17.72
N PRO A 570 23.64 7.00 17.37
CA PRO A 570 24.76 6.48 16.58
C PRO A 570 25.03 7.30 15.31
N ASN A 571 26.26 7.24 14.81
CA ASN A 571 26.70 7.96 13.61
C ASN A 571 26.57 9.49 13.69
N ASN A 572 26.55 10.06 14.90
CA ASN A 572 26.44 11.50 15.16
C ASN A 572 25.13 12.16 14.69
N GLN A 573 24.03 11.40 14.64
CA GLN A 573 22.74 11.88 14.11
C GLN A 573 21.87 12.61 15.14
N ALA A 574 22.36 12.83 16.36
CA ALA A 574 21.59 13.48 17.44
C ALA A 574 21.07 14.89 17.06
N ASN A 575 21.81 15.63 16.24
CA ASN A 575 21.42 16.98 15.78
C ASN A 575 20.43 16.96 14.61
N GLU A 576 20.10 15.79 14.07
CA GLU A 576 19.14 15.64 12.96
C GLU A 576 17.71 15.54 13.49
N ILE A 577 17.51 14.96 14.68
CA ILE A 577 16.20 14.75 15.31
C ILE A 577 15.48 16.08 15.56
N SER A 578 14.21 16.14 15.14
CA SER A 578 13.30 17.28 15.29
C SER A 578 11.96 16.81 15.86
N PHE A 579 11.06 17.74 16.21
CA PHE A 579 9.69 17.36 16.57
C PHE A 579 9.03 16.53 15.47
N ARG A 580 9.26 16.84 14.18
CA ARG A 580 8.78 16.05 13.03
C ARG A 580 9.14 14.58 13.18
N HIS A 581 10.40 14.30 13.44
CA HIS A 581 10.89 12.93 13.54
C HIS A 581 10.29 12.18 14.73
N LEU A 582 10.04 12.87 15.85
CA LEU A 582 9.42 12.26 17.02
C LEU A 582 7.94 11.94 16.79
N ILE A 583 7.17 12.87 16.20
CA ILE A 583 5.72 12.68 15.98
C ILE A 583 5.38 11.64 14.90
N THR A 584 6.32 11.36 13.99
CA THR A 584 6.16 10.37 12.92
C THR A 584 6.84 9.04 13.20
N HIS A 585 7.46 8.89 14.38
CA HIS A 585 8.26 7.71 14.75
C HIS A 585 9.39 7.39 13.75
N THR A 586 10.04 8.43 13.24
CA THR A 586 11.19 8.33 12.29
C THR A 586 12.50 8.86 12.89
N SER A 587 12.54 9.04 14.22
CA SER A 587 13.68 9.64 14.93
C SER A 587 14.89 8.74 15.12
N SER A 588 14.84 7.49 14.65
CA SER A 588 15.75 6.40 15.03
C SER A 588 15.72 5.98 16.48
N ILE A 589 15.17 6.76 17.43
CA ILE A 589 14.97 6.31 18.81
C ILE A 589 13.82 5.30 18.82
N ILE A 590 14.10 4.08 19.26
CA ILE A 590 13.13 2.99 19.35
C ILE A 590 13.02 2.46 20.78
N ASP A 591 11.94 1.74 21.04
CA ASP A 591 11.71 1.12 22.35
C ASP A 591 12.55 -0.16 22.46
N ASN A 592 13.44 -0.24 23.44
CA ASN A 592 14.20 -1.43 23.78
C ASN A 592 13.39 -2.23 24.82
N PRO A 593 12.70 -3.34 24.46
CA PRO A 593 11.69 -3.95 25.33
C PRO A 593 12.21 -4.38 26.72
N PRO A 594 13.40 -5.00 26.86
CA PRO A 594 14.01 -5.28 28.16
C PRO A 594 14.13 -4.07 29.10
N ILE A 595 14.32 -2.87 28.57
CA ILE A 595 14.45 -1.63 29.36
C ILE A 595 13.10 -0.94 29.51
N PHE A 596 12.35 -0.84 28.41
CA PHE A 596 11.05 -0.18 28.37
C PHE A 596 10.03 -0.86 29.30
N ASN A 597 9.98 -2.19 29.35
CA ASN A 597 9.09 -2.91 30.25
C ASN A 597 9.38 -2.59 31.73
N CYS A 598 10.63 -2.29 32.07
CA CYS A 598 11.04 -1.90 33.42
C CYS A 598 10.68 -0.45 33.79
N THR A 599 10.11 0.32 32.85
CA THR A 599 9.55 1.64 33.17
C THR A 599 8.21 1.54 33.90
N TYR A 600 7.55 0.38 33.86
CA TYR A 600 6.29 0.16 34.58
C TYR A 600 6.55 -0.17 36.04
N TYR A 601 6.01 0.64 36.95
CA TYR A 601 6.18 0.49 38.40
C TYR A 601 4.88 0.71 39.17
N VAL A 602 4.77 0.06 40.33
CA VAL A 602 3.69 0.25 41.28
C VAL A 602 3.89 1.58 42.03
N LEU A 603 2.92 2.47 41.99
CA LEU A 603 3.01 3.85 42.50
C LEU A 603 3.46 3.93 43.96
N ASP A 604 2.86 3.11 44.84
CA ASP A 604 3.09 3.21 46.28
C ASP A 604 4.42 2.60 46.75
N SER A 605 4.93 1.59 46.02
CA SER A 605 6.11 0.81 46.42
C SER A 605 7.33 0.99 45.52
N GLN A 606 7.15 1.63 44.36
CA GLN A 606 8.16 1.77 43.29
C GLN A 606 8.77 0.44 42.81
N VAL A 607 8.11 -0.68 43.09
CA VAL A 607 8.51 -1.99 42.59
C VAL A 607 8.11 -2.10 41.12
N SER A 608 8.96 -2.71 40.30
CA SER A 608 8.65 -3.04 38.90
C SER A 608 7.35 -3.84 38.82
N LEU A 609 6.40 -3.35 38.02
CA LEU A 609 5.19 -4.11 37.71
C LEU A 609 5.56 -5.42 37.03
N TYR A 610 6.51 -5.41 36.10
CA TYR A 610 6.89 -6.59 35.36
C TYR A 610 7.42 -7.70 36.27
N ASN A 611 8.32 -7.37 37.22
CA ASN A 611 8.81 -8.36 38.19
C ASN A 611 7.70 -8.92 39.06
N LEU A 612 6.73 -8.07 39.45
CA LEU A 612 5.58 -8.51 40.24
C LEU A 612 4.68 -9.47 39.47
N MET A 613 4.48 -9.21 38.17
CA MET A 613 3.57 -9.99 37.34
C MET A 613 4.19 -11.28 36.79
N THR A 614 5.50 -11.31 36.53
CA THR A 614 6.20 -12.49 36.01
C THR A 614 6.81 -13.36 37.12
N GLU A 615 6.91 -12.84 38.35
CA GLU A 615 7.67 -13.45 39.45
C GLU A 615 9.17 -13.67 39.12
N GLU A 616 9.71 -12.89 38.18
CA GLU A 616 11.12 -12.92 37.77
C GLU A 616 11.83 -11.60 38.07
N ASP A 617 13.08 -11.65 38.53
CA ASP A 617 13.92 -10.47 38.79
C ASP A 617 14.56 -9.91 37.50
N LEU A 618 13.73 -9.54 36.52
CA LEU A 618 14.17 -9.03 35.21
C LEU A 618 14.54 -7.54 35.24
N CYS A 619 13.85 -6.77 36.07
CA CYS A 619 14.03 -5.32 36.23
C CYS A 619 14.71 -4.97 37.57
N PRO A 620 15.21 -3.73 37.71
CA PRO A 620 15.64 -3.22 39.01
C PRO A 620 14.54 -3.39 40.07
N PRO A 621 14.90 -3.79 41.31
CA PRO A 621 13.92 -4.05 42.38
C PRO A 621 13.17 -2.79 42.84
N GLN A 622 13.75 -1.61 42.58
CA GLN A 622 13.14 -0.31 42.79
C GLN A 622 13.37 0.52 41.52
N VAL A 623 12.29 1.07 41.00
CA VAL A 623 12.28 1.89 39.78
C VAL A 623 12.43 3.34 40.17
N ASP A 624 13.49 4.00 39.69
CA ASP A 624 13.63 5.45 39.79
C ASP A 624 12.68 6.12 38.80
N ALA A 625 11.66 6.80 39.32
CA ALA A 625 10.61 7.42 38.53
C ALA A 625 10.97 8.84 38.03
N ASP A 626 12.21 9.29 38.19
CA ASP A 626 12.66 10.59 37.66
C ASP A 626 12.82 10.53 36.13
N LEU A 627 11.86 11.11 35.42
CA LEU A 627 11.85 11.12 33.95
C LEU A 627 13.09 11.78 33.32
N PRO A 628 13.57 12.95 33.78
CA PRO A 628 14.82 13.54 33.27
C PRO A 628 16.03 12.62 33.42
N GLU A 629 16.18 11.96 34.55
CA GLU A 629 17.25 10.99 34.80
C GLU A 629 17.09 9.77 33.91
N PHE A 630 15.89 9.20 33.78
CA PHE A 630 15.63 8.10 32.86
C PHE A 630 16.04 8.44 31.42
N PHE A 631 15.66 9.62 30.93
CA PHE A 631 16.09 10.06 29.60
C PHE A 631 17.61 10.23 29.50
N ARG A 632 18.27 10.78 30.52
CA ARG A 632 19.74 10.86 30.55
C ARG A 632 20.37 9.48 30.46
N GLN A 633 19.82 8.50 31.19
CA GLN A 633 20.32 7.12 31.18
C GLN A 633 20.05 6.39 29.85
N TYR A 634 18.93 6.67 29.19
CA TYR A 634 18.51 6.00 27.95
C TYR A 634 19.11 6.62 26.69
N LEU A 635 19.34 7.94 26.69
CA LEU A 635 19.64 8.72 25.48
C LEU A 635 21.01 9.44 25.53
N SER A 636 21.84 9.23 26.56
CA SER A 636 23.19 9.80 26.63
C SER A 636 24.25 8.73 26.49
N ASP A 637 25.39 9.06 25.89
CA ASP A 637 26.53 8.14 25.68
C ASP A 637 27.06 7.54 27.00
N GLU A 638 26.96 8.30 28.10
CA GLU A 638 27.35 7.85 29.44
C GLU A 638 26.21 7.14 30.22
N GLY A 639 25.03 6.99 29.61
CA GLY A 639 23.85 6.42 30.23
C GLY A 639 23.89 4.89 30.30
N THR A 640 23.50 4.31 31.44
CA THR A 640 23.51 2.86 31.67
C THR A 640 22.44 2.10 30.89
N PHE A 641 21.41 2.79 30.42
CA PHE A 641 20.33 2.21 29.60
C PHE A 641 20.53 2.47 28.11
N ASN A 642 21.58 3.19 27.72
CA ASN A 642 21.87 3.47 26.33
C ASN A 642 22.60 2.28 25.69
N THR A 643 21.89 1.50 24.89
CA THR A 643 22.46 0.38 24.14
C THR A 643 22.19 0.53 22.64
N PRO A 644 22.92 -0.19 21.75
CA PRO A 644 22.62 -0.17 20.31
C PRO A 644 21.17 -0.54 19.96
N GLN A 645 20.51 -1.33 20.80
CA GLN A 645 19.11 -1.75 20.62
C GLN A 645 18.11 -0.60 20.79
N ASN A 646 18.53 0.53 21.36
CA ASN A 646 17.69 1.72 21.50
C ASN A 646 17.54 2.48 20.17
N TYR A 647 18.24 2.06 19.11
CA TYR A 647 18.25 2.79 17.85
C TYR A 647 18.06 1.93 16.59
N SER A 648 17.51 2.54 15.54
CA SER A 648 17.26 1.91 14.24
C SER A 648 18.53 1.51 13.47
N GLN A 649 19.70 2.04 13.84
CA GLN A 649 20.97 1.71 13.19
C GLN A 649 21.35 0.23 13.37
N GLN A 650 20.75 -0.50 14.31
CA GLN A 650 20.88 -1.96 14.39
C GLN A 650 20.30 -2.69 13.15
N TYR A 651 19.44 -2.02 12.38
CA TYR A 651 18.84 -2.49 11.13
C TYR A 651 19.37 -1.71 9.92
N ASP A 652 20.50 -1.01 10.07
CA ASP A 652 21.12 -0.17 9.04
C ASP A 652 20.28 1.00 8.54
N TYR A 653 19.38 1.54 9.39
CA TYR A 653 18.56 2.72 9.08
C TYR A 653 18.96 3.96 9.90
N SER A 654 19.07 5.09 9.23
CA SER A 654 19.30 6.43 9.79
C SER A 654 18.01 7.16 10.18
N VAL A 655 18.17 8.35 10.78
CA VAL A 655 17.05 9.26 11.08
C VAL A 655 16.29 9.58 9.79
N GLY A 656 14.97 9.43 9.81
CA GLY A 656 14.09 9.67 8.67
C GLY A 656 13.96 8.50 7.68
N GLU A 657 14.81 7.47 7.75
CA GLU A 657 14.82 6.40 6.74
C GLU A 657 13.81 5.27 7.02
N VAL A 658 13.36 5.12 8.26
CA VAL A 658 12.41 4.06 8.66
C VAL A 658 11.42 4.55 9.72
N HIS A 659 10.18 4.08 9.62
CA HIS A 659 9.16 4.26 10.64
C HIS A 659 9.20 3.06 11.59
N ILE A 660 9.58 3.28 12.86
CA ILE A 660 9.50 2.29 13.93
C ILE A 660 8.84 2.94 15.13
N TYR A 661 7.63 2.48 15.44
CA TYR A 661 6.84 3.00 16.57
C TYR A 661 7.67 3.07 17.86
N SER A 662 7.60 4.22 18.54
CA SER A 662 8.33 4.45 19.79
C SER A 662 7.55 5.28 20.81
N ASN A 663 7.34 4.66 21.97
CA ASN A 663 6.85 5.31 23.19
C ASN A 663 7.88 6.32 23.73
N ILE A 664 9.16 5.96 23.74
CA ILE A 664 10.26 6.85 24.19
C ILE A 664 10.28 8.15 23.38
N ALA A 665 10.18 8.06 22.05
CA ALA A 665 10.15 9.23 21.18
C ALA A 665 8.92 10.12 21.44
N THR A 666 7.77 9.51 21.74
CA THR A 666 6.53 10.24 22.06
C THR A 666 6.71 11.07 23.32
N ASN A 667 7.20 10.44 24.39
CA ASN A 667 7.38 11.14 25.65
C ASN A 667 8.53 12.17 25.57
N LEU A 668 9.55 11.92 24.75
CA LEU A 668 10.59 12.91 24.48
C LEU A 668 10.01 14.16 23.81
N ALA A 669 9.02 14.02 22.92
CA ALA A 669 8.35 15.16 22.29
C ALA A 669 7.58 16.00 23.33
N ALA A 670 6.83 15.35 24.22
CA ALA A 670 6.13 16.01 25.31
C ALA A 670 7.10 16.75 26.25
N TYR A 671 8.20 16.09 26.63
CA TYR A 671 9.23 16.64 27.49
C TYR A 671 9.97 17.83 26.85
N ALA A 672 10.37 17.71 25.59
CA ALA A 672 11.04 18.78 24.85
C ALA A 672 10.15 20.02 24.71
N LEU A 673 8.84 19.84 24.46
CA LEU A 673 7.88 20.95 24.45
C LEU A 673 7.79 21.62 25.82
N ALA A 674 7.67 20.84 26.90
CA ALA A 674 7.60 21.37 28.26
C ALA A 674 8.85 22.17 28.63
N LYS A 675 10.05 21.67 28.27
CA LYS A 675 11.32 22.38 28.47
C LYS A 675 11.41 23.66 27.64
N LYS A 676 10.97 23.61 26.39
CA LYS A 676 10.97 24.77 25.50
C LYS A 676 10.08 25.91 25.99
N LEU A 677 8.93 25.59 26.58
CA LEU A 677 7.95 26.57 27.05
C LEU A 677 8.05 26.87 28.54
N ASP A 678 8.98 26.22 29.26
CA ASP A 678 9.12 26.32 30.71
C ASP A 678 7.77 26.14 31.44
N THR A 679 6.98 25.17 30.98
CA THR A 679 5.63 24.88 31.48
C THR A 679 5.44 23.36 31.51
N PRO A 680 4.93 22.77 32.62
CA PRO A 680 4.63 21.34 32.66
C PRO A 680 3.73 20.91 31.50
N PHE A 681 4.03 19.77 30.89
CA PHE A 681 3.26 19.29 29.74
C PHE A 681 1.77 19.08 30.06
N THR A 682 1.47 18.64 31.29
CA THR A 682 0.10 18.47 31.78
C THR A 682 -0.70 19.77 31.81
N GLU A 683 -0.07 20.89 32.16
CA GLU A 683 -0.70 22.21 32.11
C GLU A 683 -0.90 22.68 30.66
N LEU A 684 0.07 22.40 29.78
CA LEU A 684 -0.03 22.70 28.36
C LEU A 684 -1.21 21.97 27.72
N SER A 685 -1.36 20.65 27.92
CA SER A 685 -2.48 19.89 27.36
C SER A 685 -3.83 20.35 27.93
N GLN A 686 -3.89 20.66 29.24
CA GLN A 686 -5.10 21.19 29.85
C GLN A 686 -5.53 22.52 29.20
N ARG A 687 -4.56 23.42 28.98
CA ARG A 687 -4.79 24.74 28.40
C ARG A 687 -5.09 24.70 26.90
N TYR A 688 -4.39 23.84 26.16
CA TYR A 688 -4.42 23.81 24.70
C TYR A 688 -5.47 22.87 24.13
N VAL A 689 -5.84 21.80 24.84
CA VAL A 689 -6.71 20.75 24.31
C VAL A 689 -7.94 20.54 25.19
N PHE A 690 -7.76 20.14 26.46
CA PHE A 690 -8.87 19.65 27.28
C PHE A 690 -9.89 20.75 27.62
N THR A 691 -9.43 21.90 28.10
CA THR A 691 -10.32 23.01 28.47
C THR A 691 -11.07 23.59 27.27
N PRO A 692 -10.40 23.90 26.12
CA PRO A 692 -11.11 24.41 24.94
C PRO A 692 -12.18 23.46 24.38
N LEU A 693 -11.94 22.14 24.46
CA LEU A 693 -12.88 21.12 23.98
C LEU A 693 -13.95 20.72 24.99
N ASN A 694 -13.97 21.32 26.18
CA ASN A 694 -14.92 20.97 27.24
C ASN A 694 -14.77 19.52 27.74
N MET A 695 -13.54 19.00 27.75
CA MET A 695 -13.18 17.68 28.25
C MET A 695 -12.84 17.78 29.75
N HIS A 696 -13.87 17.77 30.60
CA HIS A 696 -13.73 18.05 32.04
C HIS A 696 -13.27 16.84 32.88
N ASN A 697 -13.45 15.63 32.35
CA ASN A 697 -13.07 14.37 32.98
C ASN A 697 -11.81 13.77 32.33
N THR A 698 -11.07 14.58 31.56
CA THR A 698 -9.80 14.20 30.95
C THR A 698 -8.62 14.84 31.66
N TYR A 699 -7.68 14.03 32.11
CA TYR A 699 -6.47 14.49 32.81
C TYR A 699 -5.35 13.45 32.71
N TRP A 700 -4.12 13.83 33.08
CA TRP A 700 -3.01 12.89 33.17
C TRP A 700 -3.07 12.13 34.48
N GLY A 701 -3.08 10.80 34.43
CA GLY A 701 -3.04 9.94 35.60
C GLY A 701 -1.68 9.98 36.27
N LEU A 702 -1.31 11.09 36.92
CA LEU A 702 -0.02 11.34 37.61
C LEU A 702 -0.01 11.04 39.11
N ASP A 703 -1.20 10.95 39.73
CA ASP A 703 -1.38 10.56 41.14
C ASP A 703 -2.27 9.33 41.30
N THR A 704 -2.41 8.78 42.52
CA THR A 704 -3.32 7.65 42.79
C THR A 704 -4.69 7.92 42.16
N PRO A 705 -5.15 7.05 41.22
CA PRO A 705 -6.40 7.29 40.52
C PRO A 705 -7.56 7.42 41.50
N SER A 706 -8.50 8.33 41.22
CA SER A 706 -9.71 8.47 41.99
C SER A 706 -10.53 7.17 41.96
N SER A 707 -11.39 6.98 42.95
CA SER A 707 -12.11 5.73 43.15
C SER A 707 -13.11 5.39 42.03
N ASP A 708 -13.53 6.40 41.26
CA ASP A 708 -14.43 6.32 40.12
C ASP A 708 -13.72 5.92 38.80
N VAL A 709 -12.38 5.97 38.73
CA VAL A 709 -11.64 5.45 37.57
C VAL A 709 -11.76 3.92 37.54
N ALA A 710 -12.07 3.38 36.37
CA ALA A 710 -12.17 1.95 36.15
C ALA A 710 -10.88 1.23 36.57
N LYS A 711 -11.03 0.17 37.36
CA LYS A 711 -9.92 -0.67 37.80
C LYS A 711 -9.44 -1.49 36.62
N ARG A 712 -8.13 -1.51 36.40
CA ARG A 712 -7.46 -2.39 35.44
C ARG A 712 -7.45 -3.80 36.00
N LEU A 713 -8.13 -4.71 35.32
CA LEU A 713 -8.31 -6.09 35.77
C LEU A 713 -7.49 -7.04 34.91
N TYR A 714 -7.05 -8.15 35.49
CA TYR A 714 -6.42 -9.28 34.80
C TYR A 714 -6.92 -10.58 35.39
N LEU A 715 -6.54 -11.70 34.77
CA LEU A 715 -6.73 -13.02 35.34
C LEU A 715 -5.49 -13.45 36.09
N ASP A 716 -5.65 -13.64 37.39
CA ASP A 716 -4.58 -14.17 38.22
C ASP A 716 -4.22 -15.60 37.75
N PRO A 717 -2.97 -15.85 37.32
CA PRO A 717 -2.60 -17.12 36.68
C PRO A 717 -2.60 -18.31 37.64
N ILE A 718 -2.64 -18.07 38.95
CA ILE A 718 -2.62 -19.11 39.99
C ILE A 718 -4.04 -19.49 40.39
N THR A 719 -4.85 -18.49 40.72
CA THR A 719 -6.22 -18.68 41.18
C THR A 719 -7.21 -18.83 40.04
N MET A 720 -6.82 -18.41 38.82
CA MET A 720 -7.70 -18.32 37.66
C MET A 720 -8.97 -17.51 37.97
N GLN A 721 -8.82 -16.44 38.76
CA GLN A 721 -9.89 -15.51 39.12
C GLN A 721 -9.54 -14.08 38.70
N PRO A 722 -10.53 -13.23 38.39
CA PRO A 722 -10.28 -11.82 38.14
C PRO A 722 -9.61 -11.14 39.35
N ALA A 723 -8.53 -10.43 39.08
CA ALA A 723 -7.76 -9.66 40.05
C ALA A 723 -7.55 -8.23 39.54
N VAL A 724 -7.25 -7.31 40.47
CA VAL A 724 -6.99 -5.90 40.15
C VAL A 724 -5.48 -5.73 40.04
N TYR A 725 -5.02 -5.17 38.92
CA TYR A 725 -3.65 -4.70 38.85
C TYR A 725 -3.39 -3.68 39.97
N PRO A 726 -2.21 -3.70 40.62
CA PRO A 726 -1.84 -2.61 41.51
C PRO A 726 -1.89 -1.28 40.75
N ASN A 727 -2.00 -0.17 41.48
CA ASN A 727 -1.92 1.16 40.86
C ASN A 727 -0.52 1.37 40.29
N TYR A 728 -0.33 0.99 39.02
CA TYR A 728 0.93 1.11 38.31
C TYR A 728 0.94 2.30 37.35
N ARG A 729 2.15 2.71 36.97
CA ARG A 729 2.46 3.77 36.02
C ARG A 729 3.67 3.41 35.20
N SER A 730 3.84 4.12 34.09
CA SER A 730 5.11 4.17 33.38
C SER A 730 5.89 5.44 33.76
N ILE A 731 7.23 5.37 33.83
CA ILE A 731 8.09 6.57 33.90
C ILE A 731 7.76 7.50 32.72
N THR A 732 7.49 6.92 31.55
CA THR A 732 7.28 7.62 30.29
C THR A 732 5.85 8.11 30.05
N TYR A 733 5.16 8.56 31.11
CA TYR A 733 3.71 8.80 31.18
C TYR A 733 3.00 9.40 29.96
N ALA A 734 3.63 10.29 29.17
CA ALA A 734 2.98 10.94 28.04
C ALA A 734 2.62 9.97 26.90
N ASP A 735 3.24 8.79 26.87
CA ASP A 735 2.95 7.74 25.90
C ASP A 735 1.61 7.03 26.15
N GLY A 736 1.09 7.03 27.38
CA GLY A 736 0.03 6.09 27.79
C GLY A 736 -0.95 6.56 28.87
N SER A 737 -0.59 7.57 29.68
CA SER A 737 -1.21 7.77 30.99
C SER A 737 -2.39 8.77 31.04
N VAL A 738 -2.98 9.18 29.91
CA VAL A 738 -4.21 9.98 29.98
C VAL A 738 -5.34 9.13 30.54
N ILE A 739 -6.12 9.71 31.43
CA ILE A 739 -7.41 9.19 31.88
C ILE A 739 -8.50 10.05 31.23
N SER A 740 -9.52 9.42 30.64
CA SER A 740 -10.65 10.12 30.01
C SER A 740 -11.90 9.26 30.00
N THR A 741 -13.03 9.87 29.63
CA THR A 741 -14.30 9.18 29.38
C THR A 741 -14.57 9.07 27.88
N ALA A 742 -15.46 8.16 27.49
CA ALA A 742 -15.90 8.04 26.10
C ALA A 742 -16.59 9.33 25.63
N ASN A 743 -17.42 9.94 26.49
CA ASN A 743 -18.11 11.19 26.22
C ASN A 743 -17.13 12.36 25.96
N ASP A 744 -16.10 12.54 26.77
CA ASP A 744 -15.12 13.60 26.57
C ASP A 744 -14.36 13.43 25.25
N LEU A 745 -13.98 12.20 24.92
CA LEU A 745 -13.29 11.89 23.66
C LEU A 745 -14.16 12.15 22.42
N THR A 746 -15.49 12.15 22.53
CA THR A 746 -16.35 12.54 21.39
C THR A 746 -16.08 13.98 20.94
N TYR A 747 -15.80 14.91 21.87
CA TYR A 747 -15.51 16.30 21.51
C TYR A 747 -14.20 16.41 20.74
N PHE A 748 -13.17 15.69 21.19
CA PHE A 748 -11.89 15.64 20.50
C PHE A 748 -12.00 15.02 19.10
N LEU A 749 -12.68 13.88 18.98
CA LEU A 749 -12.83 13.17 17.71
C LEU A 749 -13.68 13.98 16.71
N LYS A 750 -14.78 14.60 17.16
CA LYS A 750 -15.57 15.52 16.32
C LYS A 750 -14.74 16.70 15.84
N ALA A 751 -13.93 17.31 16.72
CA ALA A 751 -13.05 18.41 16.33
C ALA A 751 -12.04 17.96 15.27
N ALA A 752 -11.45 16.77 15.41
CA ALA A 752 -10.51 16.22 14.43
C ALA A 752 -11.18 15.99 13.07
N MET A 753 -12.32 15.28 13.03
CA MET A 753 -13.06 14.97 11.79
C MET A 753 -13.64 16.23 11.12
N ASN A 754 -14.08 17.20 11.91
CA ASN A 754 -14.78 18.39 11.42
C ASN A 754 -13.90 19.65 11.39
N LYS A 755 -12.61 19.48 11.10
CA LYS A 755 -11.66 20.59 10.82
C LYS A 755 -11.65 21.64 11.95
N GLY A 756 -11.69 21.17 13.18
CA GLY A 756 -11.64 21.94 14.43
C GLY A 756 -13.00 22.39 14.96
N LYS A 757 -14.11 21.94 14.39
CA LYS A 757 -15.46 22.29 14.83
C LYS A 757 -16.09 21.24 15.72
N VAL A 758 -16.82 21.72 16.72
CA VAL A 758 -17.66 20.91 17.61
C VAL A 758 -19.01 21.62 17.73
N ASP A 759 -20.10 20.92 17.45
CA ASP A 759 -21.47 21.44 17.50
C ASP A 759 -21.63 22.81 16.80
N GLY A 760 -21.00 22.94 15.63
CA GLY A 760 -20.99 24.14 14.80
C GLY A 760 -20.05 25.27 15.26
N LYS A 761 -19.38 25.15 16.41
CA LYS A 761 -18.41 26.13 16.93
C LYS A 761 -16.99 25.76 16.57
N GLN A 762 -16.19 26.74 16.12
CA GLN A 762 -14.76 26.53 15.86
C GLN A 762 -13.98 26.56 17.18
N VAL A 763 -13.47 25.41 17.60
CA VAL A 763 -12.69 25.24 18.84
C VAL A 763 -11.19 25.25 18.54
N PHE A 764 -10.76 24.47 17.56
CA PHE A 764 -9.38 24.51 17.03
C PHE A 764 -9.32 25.29 15.73
N SER A 765 -8.16 25.84 15.37
CA SER A 765 -8.03 26.48 14.06
C SER A 765 -8.09 25.40 12.95
N ARG A 766 -8.71 25.72 11.81
CA ARG A 766 -8.72 24.81 10.65
C ARG A 766 -7.31 24.45 10.19
N ASN A 767 -6.39 25.42 10.27
CA ASN A 767 -5.00 25.21 9.89
C ASN A 767 -4.28 24.23 10.83
N MET A 768 -4.49 24.36 12.14
CA MET A 768 -3.96 23.43 13.14
C MET A 768 -4.40 21.98 12.84
N VAL A 769 -5.71 21.76 12.64
CA VAL A 769 -6.24 20.41 12.38
C VAL A 769 -5.74 19.88 11.04
N ASN A 770 -5.72 20.71 9.99
CA ASN A 770 -5.18 20.30 8.70
C ASN A 770 -3.70 19.88 8.77
N GLN A 771 -2.87 20.58 9.55
CA GLN A 771 -1.46 20.21 9.71
C GLN A 771 -1.30 18.95 10.58
N MET A 772 -2.10 18.84 11.64
CA MET A 772 -2.11 17.68 12.54
C MET A 772 -2.46 16.37 11.80
N LEU A 773 -3.35 16.47 10.81
CA LEU A 773 -3.90 15.34 10.03
C LEU A 773 -3.40 15.32 8.58
N SER A 774 -2.26 15.95 8.27
CA SER A 774 -1.59 15.77 6.99
C SER A 774 -0.32 14.94 7.15
N SER A 775 0.06 14.21 6.10
CA SER A 775 1.33 13.48 6.07
C SER A 775 2.51 14.37 6.48
N GLN A 776 3.33 13.89 7.41
CA GLN A 776 4.50 14.61 7.92
C GLN A 776 5.83 13.93 7.56
N THR A 777 5.78 12.84 6.78
CA THR A 777 6.96 12.11 6.33
C THR A 777 6.69 11.44 4.98
N GLU A 778 7.74 11.26 4.19
CA GLU A 778 7.72 10.42 2.98
C GLU A 778 8.17 8.99 3.29
N THR A 779 8.55 8.71 4.55
CA THR A 779 8.88 7.36 5.00
C THR A 779 7.62 6.48 4.98
N PRO A 780 7.65 5.33 4.30
CA PRO A 780 6.51 4.42 4.27
C PRO A 780 6.04 4.00 5.67
N THR A 781 4.72 4.02 5.91
CA THR A 781 4.09 3.67 7.20
C THR A 781 2.94 2.67 7.00
N ARG A 782 2.54 1.96 8.06
CA ARG A 782 1.48 0.93 7.99
C ARG A 782 0.17 1.47 7.40
N SER A 783 -0.25 2.67 7.80
CA SER A 783 -1.56 3.23 7.46
C SER A 783 -1.48 4.24 6.32
N ARG A 784 -0.64 4.02 5.31
CA ARG A 784 -0.29 5.01 4.26
C ARG A 784 0.50 6.19 4.81
N ASP A 785 -0.13 7.05 5.59
CA ASP A 785 0.46 8.28 6.11
C ASP A 785 0.46 8.35 7.64
N ILE A 786 1.29 9.26 8.18
CA ILE A 786 1.31 9.60 9.60
C ILE A 786 1.27 11.12 9.79
N GLY A 787 0.34 11.55 10.64
CA GLY A 787 0.19 12.91 11.11
C GLY A 787 0.93 13.12 12.44
N TYR A 788 0.35 13.92 13.33
CA TYR A 788 0.95 14.18 14.63
C TYR A 788 0.53 13.07 15.59
N PHE A 789 1.28 11.97 15.57
CA PHE A 789 0.92 10.69 16.18
C PHE A 789 -0.40 10.08 15.70
N TRP A 790 -1.03 10.64 14.67
CA TRP A 790 -2.23 10.06 14.05
C TRP A 790 -1.83 9.12 12.92
N GLN A 791 -2.39 7.91 12.90
CA GLN A 791 -2.34 7.07 11.70
C GLN A 791 -3.40 7.58 10.71
N LEU A 792 -3.00 7.82 9.47
CA LEU A 792 -3.81 8.51 8.45
C LEU A 792 -4.00 7.63 7.22
N ASP A 793 -5.10 6.89 7.18
CA ASP A 793 -5.36 5.91 6.13
C ASP A 793 -6.44 6.42 5.17
N GLY A 794 -6.02 7.28 4.23
CA GLY A 794 -6.96 8.03 3.40
C GLY A 794 -7.80 9.00 4.24
N ASP A 795 -9.12 8.83 4.24
CA ASP A 795 -10.03 9.67 5.04
C ASP A 795 -10.14 9.21 6.50
N ILE A 796 -9.61 8.03 6.84
CA ILE A 796 -9.68 7.44 8.18
C ILE A 796 -8.51 7.93 9.04
N ILE A 797 -8.85 8.50 10.20
CA ILE A 797 -7.88 8.87 11.24
C ILE A 797 -8.06 7.93 12.42
N HIS A 798 -6.97 7.36 12.93
CA HIS A 798 -7.09 6.42 14.03
C HIS A 798 -5.86 6.33 14.93
N HIS A 799 -6.10 5.79 16.12
CA HIS A 799 -5.09 5.27 17.02
C HIS A 799 -5.74 4.25 17.96
N ASN A 800 -5.00 3.20 18.33
CA ASN A 800 -5.37 2.24 19.36
C ASN A 800 -4.42 2.32 20.56
N GLY A 801 -4.77 1.73 21.69
CA GLY A 801 -3.91 1.74 22.87
C GLY A 801 -4.05 0.47 23.68
N ALA A 802 -2.92 -0.13 24.03
CA ALA A 802 -2.82 -1.27 24.93
C ALA A 802 -1.78 -0.99 26.03
N ASP A 803 -2.16 -1.26 27.28
CA ASP A 803 -1.32 -1.32 28.47
C ASP A 803 -1.84 -2.50 29.33
N PRO A 804 -1.11 -3.02 30.34
CA PRO A 804 -1.62 -4.09 31.21
C PRO A 804 -3.01 -3.77 31.78
N GLY A 805 -4.02 -4.56 31.42
CA GLY A 805 -5.42 -4.36 31.79
C GLY A 805 -6.15 -3.18 31.12
N VAL A 806 -5.67 -2.67 29.98
CA VAL A 806 -6.27 -1.57 29.21
C VAL A 806 -6.20 -1.85 27.72
N LEU A 807 -7.35 -1.76 27.02
CA LEU A 807 -7.40 -1.78 25.56
C LEU A 807 -8.40 -0.73 25.06
N THR A 808 -7.99 0.08 24.09
CA THR A 808 -8.76 1.24 23.63
C THR A 808 -8.65 1.46 22.11
N TYR A 809 -9.70 2.04 21.55
CA TYR A 809 -9.77 2.45 20.14
C TYR A 809 -10.35 3.86 20.01
N LEU A 810 -9.76 4.67 19.13
CA LEU A 810 -10.24 5.98 18.73
C LEU A 810 -10.13 6.11 17.21
N ILE A 811 -11.27 6.15 16.51
CA ILE A 811 -11.32 6.00 15.05
C ILE A 811 -12.36 6.94 14.47
N GLY A 812 -12.02 7.68 13.41
CA GLY A 812 -12.93 8.60 12.74
C GLY A 812 -12.73 8.67 11.23
N ASP A 813 -13.81 8.90 10.51
CA ASP A 813 -13.84 9.16 9.08
C ASP A 813 -14.05 10.67 8.85
N THR A 814 -13.04 11.33 8.29
CA THR A 814 -13.06 12.78 8.04
C THR A 814 -13.98 13.19 6.87
N ARG A 815 -14.38 12.24 6.01
CA ARG A 815 -15.30 12.43 4.89
C ARG A 815 -16.75 12.30 5.32
N THR A 816 -17.10 11.25 6.06
CA THR A 816 -18.49 11.00 6.51
C THR A 816 -18.79 11.57 7.89
N GLN A 817 -17.77 11.91 8.69
CA GLN A 817 -17.90 12.30 10.10
C GLN A 817 -18.47 11.18 10.99
N ASN A 818 -18.31 9.92 10.58
CA ASN A 818 -18.59 8.75 11.39
C ASN A 818 -17.38 8.43 12.28
N GLY A 819 -17.58 7.94 13.50
CA GLY A 819 -16.46 7.59 14.36
C GLY A 819 -16.86 6.77 15.58
N ILE A 820 -15.88 6.09 16.17
CA ILE A 820 -16.07 5.24 17.34
C ILE A 820 -15.00 5.51 18.41
N ILE A 821 -15.41 5.38 19.66
CA ILE A 821 -14.55 5.38 20.84
C ILE A 821 -14.90 4.15 21.66
N LEU A 822 -13.91 3.31 21.96
CA LEU A 822 -14.07 2.12 22.80
C LEU A 822 -12.99 2.11 23.88
N LEU A 823 -13.39 1.97 25.15
CA LEU A 823 -12.49 1.97 26.31
C LEU A 823 -12.78 0.75 27.19
N SER A 824 -11.78 -0.11 27.44
CA SER A 824 -11.93 -1.32 28.24
C SER A 824 -10.91 -1.39 29.39
N ASN A 825 -11.29 -2.07 30.48
CA ASN A 825 -10.52 -2.15 31.73
C ASN A 825 -10.13 -3.58 32.15
N GLY A 826 -9.88 -4.51 31.23
CA GLY A 826 -9.15 -5.70 31.65
C GLY A 826 -8.90 -6.76 30.60
N ASP A 827 -7.79 -7.46 30.80
CA ASP A 827 -7.23 -8.55 30.01
C ASP A 827 -7.35 -9.88 30.77
N ILE A 828 -8.56 -10.20 31.23
CA ILE A 828 -8.87 -11.46 31.94
C ILE A 828 -8.47 -12.69 31.10
N ASN A 829 -8.28 -12.54 29.79
CA ASN A 829 -7.40 -13.39 29.00
C ASN A 829 -6.93 -12.55 27.81
N VAL A 830 -5.61 -12.32 27.67
CA VAL A 830 -5.06 -11.33 26.71
C VAL A 830 -5.50 -11.64 25.27
N ASP A 831 -5.34 -12.89 24.81
CA ASP A 831 -5.69 -13.28 23.45
C ASP A 831 -7.21 -13.12 23.20
N MET A 832 -8.02 -13.51 24.18
CA MET A 832 -9.48 -13.38 24.13
C MET A 832 -9.95 -11.92 24.24
N HIS A 833 -9.21 -11.07 24.94
CA HIS A 833 -9.54 -9.65 25.10
C HIS A 833 -9.34 -8.88 23.80
N GLU A 834 -8.21 -9.11 23.11
CA GLU A 834 -7.95 -8.54 21.80
C GLU A 834 -9.02 -8.97 20.79
N GLU A 835 -9.34 -10.27 20.73
CA GLU A 835 -10.38 -10.81 19.85
C GLU A 835 -11.75 -10.18 20.13
N ALA A 836 -12.18 -10.11 21.40
CA ALA A 836 -13.45 -9.49 21.79
C ALA A 836 -13.54 -8.02 21.36
N MET A 837 -12.46 -7.26 21.58
CA MET A 837 -12.45 -5.83 21.25
C MET A 837 -12.41 -5.60 19.73
N GLU A 838 -11.79 -6.49 18.97
CA GLU A 838 -11.81 -6.48 17.50
C GLU A 838 -13.21 -6.76 16.94
N GLU A 839 -13.96 -7.72 17.51
CA GLU A 839 -15.36 -7.95 17.14
C GLU A 839 -16.26 -6.76 17.49
N ILE A 840 -16.11 -6.22 18.70
CA ILE A 840 -16.87 -5.06 19.16
C ILE A 840 -16.55 -3.82 18.31
N LYS A 841 -15.29 -3.61 17.92
CA LYS A 841 -14.87 -2.56 16.98
C LYS A 841 -15.63 -2.68 15.66
N THR A 842 -15.67 -3.87 15.09
CA THR A 842 -16.39 -4.14 13.82
C THR A 842 -17.88 -3.82 13.95
N LEU A 843 -18.53 -4.23 15.05
CA LEU A 843 -19.92 -3.90 15.32
C LEU A 843 -20.15 -2.39 15.51
N ALA A 844 -19.26 -1.70 16.23
CA ALA A 844 -19.37 -0.28 16.50
C ALA A 844 -19.25 0.54 15.22
N LEU A 845 -18.33 0.17 14.32
CA LEU A 845 -18.23 0.77 12.99
C LEU A 845 -19.49 0.54 12.17
N ARG A 846 -19.99 -0.70 12.14
CA ARG A 846 -21.23 -1.01 11.44
C ARG A 846 -22.36 -0.12 11.93
N LEU A 847 -22.53 0.05 13.25
CA LEU A 847 -23.50 0.99 13.80
C LEU A 847 -23.21 2.44 13.33
N ALA A 848 -21.95 2.89 13.37
CA ALA A 848 -21.57 4.23 12.92
C ALA A 848 -21.92 4.52 11.46
N TYR A 849 -21.79 3.55 10.56
CA TYR A 849 -22.08 3.73 9.12
C TYR A 849 -23.53 3.48 8.72
N THR A 850 -24.30 2.77 9.56
CA THR A 850 -25.61 2.23 9.16
C THR A 850 -26.77 2.70 10.03
N TYR A 851 -26.46 3.51 11.05
CA TYR A 851 -27.45 4.07 11.96
C TYR A 851 -28.61 4.72 11.20
N GLN A 852 -29.83 4.39 11.61
CA GLN A 852 -31.05 5.04 11.14
C GLN A 852 -31.73 5.69 12.37
N PRO A 853 -32.09 6.99 12.30
CA PRO A 853 -32.63 7.75 13.43
C PRO A 853 -34.08 7.43 13.79
#